data_AF-A0A7V3L2P1-F1
#
_entry.id   AF-A0A7V3L2P1-F1
#
_cell.length_a   1.000
_cell.length_b   1.000
_cell.length_c   1.000
_cell.angle_alpha   90.00
_cell.angle_beta   90.00
_cell.angle_gamma   90.00
#
_symmetry.space_group_name_H-M   'P 1'
#
loop_
_entity.id
_entity.type
_entity.pdbx_description
1 polymer ?
#
loop_
_entity_poly.entity_id
_entity_poly.type
_entity_poly.pdbx_seq_one_letter_code
_entity_poly.pdbx_strand_id
1 'polypeptide(L)'
;MSIAIFVPKESGVIVKNAAQMIHDEIKEKFGFEALVSDWPYREVDLSMLAVGEQDDLQDSDIAARLHCLKPEGSQGYHIATTTKGVYLLGANTDVGVLYAAACFLDNITCDETGKLVLPTTEIVDSPDCEIRGASFARYAFRKFSEDAAHLEGMKSLVRYYARNRVNMITVEATGNCWPGDLTPVVTFKYFPPLYDPSRVDTVERRRRMINELISYAHSWGVKVVLYTSEFNHEPDIYQRCPELHGILPETWSEGRHSYIRGCMCLSKDIVWQYLRAKVKETLESLPELDGIELWMVEVPSEFGICACPKCRSKARHEWIEKLINEVRSAIDEVSPTITLYVKTFQSSQGALELERFAPLKDHLPQNTFISCKAQWGDMAYLNDPNPLLGWIQDGKEVAEFDTGGEYCGCGLGAMICCYPEYIAERIRLYYSKGVRKFLARHAVPEWPNKEFTGINDIAFFKLSWDITLDVDQIWKSWAQEQFGAAHEPMTELLKLSDDVVNKSLYVRRACANRHYYIFCDTLDSLKYMMFDLSAFMIEGCLEQLEPTRENIEQILAEKEEAIELCAKMRDAYERAAPLLSEDTAMRLQAILERTERIVATMRWLTHAFFTYLLWERCWSVREKDVLRTHILQLLCKCEEEIDKAGDITEDKWHGRRLWNLRRVVDFERARRFCEEIRGLVNFRIGQRADYTVTVTPATVGHPNTYYDHRRSLRSIFGLPGKE
;
A
#
# COMPACT_ATOMS: atom_id res chain seq x y z
N MET A 1 18.46 -15.66 -35.52
CA MET A 1 18.36 -14.28 -36.04
C MET A 1 19.02 -13.41 -34.99
N SER A 2 20.07 -12.68 -35.34
CA SER A 2 20.74 -11.79 -34.38
C SER A 2 20.16 -10.39 -34.53
N ILE A 3 19.76 -9.77 -33.43
CA ILE A 3 19.25 -8.39 -33.42
C ILE A 3 20.42 -7.47 -33.10
N ALA A 4 20.62 -6.42 -33.89
CA ALA A 4 21.61 -5.39 -33.58
C ALA A 4 20.89 -4.14 -33.05
N ILE A 5 21.23 -3.73 -31.83
CA ILE A 5 20.70 -2.56 -31.13
C ILE A 5 21.73 -1.43 -31.26
N PHE A 6 21.35 -0.36 -31.93
CA PHE A 6 22.20 0.79 -32.18
C PHE A 6 21.81 1.95 -31.27
N VAL A 7 22.80 2.47 -30.56
CA VAL A 7 22.67 3.62 -29.67
C VAL A 7 23.60 4.73 -30.17
N PRO A 8 23.13 5.98 -30.31
CA PRO A 8 24.00 7.11 -30.59
C PRO A 8 25.13 7.19 -29.55
N LYS A 9 26.37 7.34 -29.99
CA LYS A 9 27.55 7.31 -29.11
C LYS A 9 27.46 8.31 -27.94
N GLU A 10 26.94 9.50 -28.23
CA GLU A 10 26.81 10.61 -27.29
C GLU A 10 25.53 10.55 -26.44
N SER A 11 24.72 9.47 -26.55
CA SER A 11 23.47 9.35 -25.79
C SER A 11 23.70 9.34 -24.28
N GLY A 12 22.71 9.88 -23.56
CA GLY A 12 22.63 9.83 -22.10
C GLY A 12 22.60 8.41 -21.54
N VAL A 13 22.82 8.31 -20.22
CA VAL A 13 22.86 7.02 -19.52
C VAL A 13 21.53 6.27 -19.58
N ILE A 14 20.39 6.99 -19.59
CA ILE A 14 19.05 6.39 -19.66
C ILE A 14 18.84 5.66 -20.98
N VAL A 15 19.23 6.26 -22.12
CA VAL A 15 19.15 5.63 -23.44
C VAL A 15 20.01 4.36 -23.51
N LYS A 16 21.23 4.40 -22.95
CA LYS A 16 22.11 3.24 -22.86
C LYS A 16 21.50 2.12 -22.02
N ASN A 17 20.88 2.47 -20.88
CA ASN A 17 20.14 1.52 -20.05
C ASN A 17 18.91 0.93 -20.76
N ALA A 18 18.20 1.72 -21.56
CA ALA A 18 17.09 1.23 -22.39
C ALA A 18 17.55 0.16 -23.39
N ALA A 19 18.68 0.38 -24.07
CA ALA A 19 19.26 -0.60 -24.98
C ALA A 19 19.73 -1.88 -24.24
N GLN A 20 20.33 -1.74 -23.06
CA GLN A 20 20.73 -2.87 -22.23
C GLN A 20 19.52 -3.68 -21.74
N MET A 21 18.43 -3.01 -21.35
CA MET A 21 17.17 -3.67 -20.96
C MET A 21 16.62 -4.53 -22.10
N ILE A 22 16.62 -4.01 -23.33
CA ILE A 22 16.19 -4.77 -24.51
C ILE A 22 17.09 -5.99 -24.74
N HIS A 23 18.41 -5.79 -24.67
CA HIS A 23 19.38 -6.89 -24.80
C HIS A 23 19.13 -8.00 -23.77
N ASP A 24 19.01 -7.62 -22.50
CA ASP A 24 18.90 -8.57 -21.39
C ASP A 24 17.60 -9.37 -21.47
N GLU A 25 16.46 -8.71 -21.70
CA GLU A 25 15.17 -9.39 -21.78
C GLU A 25 15.05 -10.26 -23.03
N ILE A 26 15.62 -9.83 -24.18
CA ILE A 26 15.63 -10.68 -25.38
C ILE A 26 16.42 -11.97 -25.15
N LYS A 27 17.55 -11.85 -24.45
CA LYS A 27 18.39 -12.99 -24.11
C LYS A 27 17.73 -13.91 -23.09
N GLU A 28 17.17 -13.34 -22.03
CA GLU A 28 16.57 -14.09 -20.92
C GLU A 28 15.25 -14.76 -21.34
N LYS A 29 14.33 -14.00 -21.97
CA LYS A 29 12.98 -14.46 -22.28
C LYS A 29 12.90 -15.29 -23.55
N PHE A 30 13.73 -14.98 -24.54
CA PHE A 30 13.64 -15.61 -25.86
C PHE A 30 14.89 -16.40 -26.27
N GLY A 31 15.99 -16.33 -25.50
CA GLY A 31 17.22 -17.07 -25.79
C GLY A 31 17.99 -16.57 -27.01
N PHE A 32 17.74 -15.34 -27.47
CA PHE A 32 18.45 -14.74 -28.60
C PHE A 32 19.55 -13.79 -28.12
N GLU A 33 20.72 -13.85 -28.75
CA GLU A 33 21.77 -12.85 -28.53
C GLU A 33 21.46 -11.59 -29.35
N ALA A 34 21.42 -10.45 -28.67
CA ALA A 34 21.41 -9.14 -29.29
C ALA A 34 22.82 -8.53 -29.20
N LEU A 35 23.22 -7.72 -30.18
CA LEU A 35 24.46 -6.95 -30.11
C LEU A 35 24.12 -5.48 -29.85
N VAL A 36 24.54 -4.93 -28.71
CA VAL A 36 24.49 -3.49 -28.47
C VAL A 36 25.77 -2.86 -29.05
N SER A 37 25.62 -1.85 -29.90
CA SER A 37 26.77 -1.17 -30.51
C SER A 37 26.53 0.31 -30.73
N ASP A 38 27.61 1.09 -30.68
CA ASP A 38 27.56 2.52 -30.96
C ASP A 38 27.28 2.79 -32.45
N TRP A 39 26.43 3.78 -32.72
CA TRP A 39 26.19 4.30 -34.06
C TRP A 39 27.33 5.25 -34.52
N PRO A 40 27.73 5.29 -35.81
CA PRO A 40 27.21 4.53 -36.96
C PRO A 40 27.90 3.18 -37.22
N TYR A 41 27.11 2.16 -37.54
CA TYR A 41 27.60 0.82 -37.89
C TYR A 41 27.59 0.60 -39.41
N ARG A 42 28.61 -0.09 -39.94
CA ARG A 42 28.90 -0.15 -41.38
C ARG A 42 28.43 -1.43 -42.10
N GLU A 43 27.90 -2.44 -41.42
CA GLU A 43 27.45 -3.70 -42.04
C GLU A 43 25.93 -3.92 -41.85
N VAL A 44 25.19 -4.24 -42.93
CA VAL A 44 23.73 -4.01 -43.06
C VAL A 44 22.91 -5.31 -43.24
N ASP A 45 23.40 -6.47 -42.78
CA ASP A 45 22.68 -7.76 -42.96
C ASP A 45 21.87 -8.24 -41.74
N LEU A 46 21.74 -7.43 -40.68
CA LEU A 46 20.97 -7.76 -39.47
C LEU A 46 19.66 -6.98 -39.39
N SER A 47 18.65 -7.53 -38.71
CA SER A 47 17.49 -6.73 -38.30
C SER A 47 17.94 -5.72 -37.25
N MET A 48 17.81 -4.44 -37.60
CA MET A 48 18.37 -3.33 -36.83
C MET A 48 17.28 -2.69 -35.97
N LEU A 49 17.65 -2.38 -34.73
CA LEU A 49 16.88 -1.57 -33.79
C LEU A 49 17.69 -0.31 -33.49
N ALA A 50 17.19 0.87 -33.86
CA ALA A 50 17.80 2.15 -33.52
C ALA A 50 17.02 2.78 -32.35
N VAL A 51 17.74 3.15 -31.30
CA VAL A 51 17.19 3.67 -30.04
C VAL A 51 17.86 5.00 -29.73
N GLY A 52 17.11 6.09 -29.62
CA GLY A 52 17.69 7.42 -29.33
C GLY A 52 16.67 8.55 -29.31
N GLU A 53 17.09 9.72 -28.80
CA GLU A 53 16.28 10.93 -28.81
C GLU A 53 16.23 11.52 -30.24
N GLN A 54 15.24 12.38 -30.53
CA GLN A 54 15.13 13.00 -31.85
C GLN A 54 16.40 13.78 -32.23
N ASP A 55 16.99 14.49 -31.27
CA ASP A 55 18.13 15.38 -31.51
C ASP A 55 19.51 14.68 -31.53
N ASP A 56 19.58 13.41 -31.09
CA ASP A 56 20.85 12.68 -30.93
C ASP A 56 21.51 12.26 -32.25
N LEU A 57 20.79 12.39 -33.36
CA LEU A 57 21.21 11.84 -34.65
C LEU A 57 21.35 12.94 -35.68
N GLN A 58 22.61 13.26 -36.00
CA GLN A 58 22.99 14.09 -37.15
C GLN A 58 23.61 13.19 -38.24
N ASP A 59 23.35 13.52 -39.52
CA ASP A 59 23.95 12.92 -40.71
C ASP A 59 23.74 11.40 -40.95
N SER A 60 22.47 10.95 -41.09
CA SER A 60 22.15 9.68 -41.75
C SER A 60 20.70 9.58 -42.26
N ASP A 61 20.41 8.66 -43.19
CA ASP A 61 19.03 8.34 -43.63
C ASP A 61 18.12 7.89 -42.47
N ILE A 62 18.70 7.26 -41.43
CA ILE A 62 17.96 6.83 -40.23
C ILE A 62 17.66 8.03 -39.32
N ALA A 63 18.62 8.94 -39.16
CA ALA A 63 18.42 10.21 -38.46
C ALA A 63 17.25 10.99 -39.08
N ALA A 64 17.26 11.17 -40.41
CA ALA A 64 16.19 11.85 -41.14
C ALA A 64 14.82 11.20 -40.92
N ARG A 65 14.76 9.88 -40.69
CA ARG A 65 13.50 9.16 -40.40
C ARG A 65 13.09 9.23 -38.92
N LEU A 66 14.05 9.25 -37.98
CA LEU A 66 13.78 9.50 -36.56
C LEU A 66 13.25 10.93 -36.33
N HIS A 67 13.77 11.90 -37.07
CA HIS A 67 13.25 13.29 -37.12
C HIS A 67 11.82 13.39 -37.66
N CYS A 68 11.36 12.41 -38.44
CA CYS A 68 9.97 12.37 -38.91
C CYS A 68 9.01 11.83 -37.85
N LEU A 69 9.51 11.25 -36.76
CA LEU A 69 8.67 10.78 -35.67
C LEU A 69 8.03 11.96 -34.94
N LYS A 70 6.85 11.76 -34.34
CA LYS A 70 6.11 12.81 -33.63
C LYS A 70 5.70 12.33 -32.23
N PRO A 71 6.66 12.04 -31.34
CA PRO A 71 6.35 11.67 -29.96
C PRO A 71 5.66 12.83 -29.25
N GLU A 72 4.69 12.50 -28.38
CA GLU A 72 3.88 13.49 -27.66
C GLU A 72 4.42 13.72 -26.24
N GLY A 73 4.54 14.99 -25.84
CA GLY A 73 4.96 15.37 -24.49
C GLY A 73 6.42 14.97 -24.15
N SER A 74 6.75 15.06 -22.86
CA SER A 74 8.11 14.81 -22.35
C SER A 74 8.38 13.35 -21.96
N GLN A 75 7.36 12.49 -21.98
CA GLN A 75 7.47 11.07 -21.64
C GLN A 75 6.89 10.16 -22.73
N GLY A 76 6.24 10.71 -23.76
CA GLY A 76 5.75 9.93 -24.88
C GLY A 76 6.85 9.55 -25.86
N TYR A 77 6.52 8.61 -26.72
CA TYR A 77 7.43 8.00 -27.66
C TYR A 77 6.72 7.66 -28.98
N HIS A 78 7.53 7.31 -29.96
CA HIS A 78 7.08 6.82 -31.25
C HIS A 78 7.96 5.65 -31.70
N ILE A 79 7.33 4.50 -31.95
CA ILE A 79 7.94 3.29 -32.49
C ILE A 79 7.48 3.13 -33.94
N ALA A 80 8.42 3.04 -34.87
CA ALA A 80 8.11 2.85 -36.29
C ALA A 80 9.04 1.83 -36.95
N THR A 81 8.56 1.16 -38.01
CA THR A 81 9.38 0.28 -38.84
C THR A 81 9.63 0.92 -40.20
N THR A 82 10.88 0.87 -40.66
CA THR A 82 11.24 1.33 -41.99
C THR A 82 10.93 0.29 -43.07
N THR A 83 10.84 0.72 -44.33
CA THR A 83 10.76 -0.17 -45.50
C THR A 83 11.91 -1.17 -45.63
N LYS A 84 13.01 -0.99 -44.88
CA LYS A 84 14.16 -1.89 -44.84
C LYS A 84 14.13 -2.82 -43.62
N GLY A 85 13.06 -2.82 -42.83
CA GLY A 85 12.93 -3.64 -41.63
C GLY A 85 13.70 -3.14 -40.40
N VAL A 86 14.20 -1.89 -40.43
CA VAL A 86 14.81 -1.22 -39.27
C VAL A 86 13.70 -0.68 -38.36
N TYR A 87 13.78 -0.98 -37.07
CA TYR A 87 12.89 -0.45 -36.04
C TYR A 87 13.49 0.82 -35.43
N LEU A 88 12.68 1.86 -35.30
CA LEU A 88 13.05 3.18 -34.80
C LEU A 88 12.28 3.43 -33.51
N LEU A 89 12.98 3.55 -32.38
CA LEU A 89 12.42 3.90 -31.07
C LEU A 89 12.87 5.33 -30.74
N GLY A 90 12.01 6.30 -31.02
CA GLY A 90 12.31 7.72 -30.83
C GLY A 90 11.41 8.38 -29.80
N ALA A 91 11.97 9.35 -29.08
CA ALA A 91 11.24 10.19 -28.14
C ALA A 91 11.86 11.59 -28.04
N ASN A 92 11.15 12.52 -27.39
CA ASN A 92 11.64 13.88 -27.12
C ASN A 92 12.64 13.95 -25.95
N THR A 93 12.73 12.89 -25.15
CA THR A 93 13.59 12.79 -23.97
C THR A 93 14.11 11.37 -23.82
N ASP A 94 15.24 11.22 -23.13
CA ASP A 94 15.82 9.94 -22.76
C ASP A 94 14.85 9.01 -21.97
N VAL A 95 14.02 9.56 -21.08
CA VAL A 95 12.96 8.82 -20.37
C VAL A 95 11.90 8.29 -21.34
N GLY A 96 11.50 9.08 -22.34
CA GLY A 96 10.58 8.60 -23.37
C GLY A 96 11.17 7.45 -24.18
N VAL A 97 12.48 7.48 -24.47
CA VAL A 97 13.19 6.38 -25.14
C VAL A 97 13.16 5.10 -24.30
N LEU A 98 13.37 5.21 -22.98
CA LEU A 98 13.24 4.08 -22.06
C LEU A 98 11.84 3.47 -22.08
N TYR A 99 10.79 4.29 -22.17
CA TYR A 99 9.41 3.80 -22.26
C TYR A 99 9.09 3.19 -23.62
N ALA A 100 9.67 3.71 -24.70
CA ALA A 100 9.62 3.10 -26.02
C ALA A 100 10.23 1.69 -26.00
N ALA A 101 11.36 1.52 -25.32
CA ALA A 101 12.01 0.21 -25.14
C ALA A 101 11.13 -0.77 -24.35
N ALA A 102 10.50 -0.31 -23.25
CA ALA A 102 9.56 -1.13 -22.49
C ALA A 102 8.32 -1.54 -23.32
N CYS A 103 7.74 -0.61 -24.09
CA CYS A 103 6.62 -0.90 -24.99
C CYS A 103 7.00 -1.85 -26.12
N PHE A 104 8.18 -1.67 -26.71
CA PHE A 104 8.71 -2.59 -27.70
C PHE A 104 8.76 -4.01 -27.13
N LEU A 105 9.34 -4.21 -25.94
CA LEU A 105 9.43 -5.50 -25.27
C LEU A 105 8.08 -6.13 -24.94
N ASP A 106 7.08 -5.32 -24.55
CA ASP A 106 5.70 -5.80 -24.33
C ASP A 106 5.05 -6.37 -25.59
N ASN A 107 5.52 -5.97 -26.78
CA ASN A 107 4.93 -6.36 -28.06
C ASN A 107 5.77 -7.37 -28.86
N ILE A 108 6.93 -7.80 -28.33
CA ILE A 108 7.70 -8.89 -28.94
C ILE A 108 7.05 -10.23 -28.60
N THR A 109 6.91 -11.07 -29.62
CA THR A 109 6.41 -12.45 -29.46
C THR A 109 7.33 -13.43 -30.19
N CYS A 110 7.08 -14.73 -30.02
CA CYS A 110 7.67 -15.77 -30.87
C CYS A 110 6.58 -16.41 -31.72
N ASP A 111 6.89 -16.68 -32.99
CA ASP A 111 6.01 -17.51 -33.84
C ASP A 111 6.07 -18.99 -33.46
N GLU A 112 5.26 -19.82 -34.12
CA GLU A 112 5.21 -21.27 -33.92
C GLU A 112 6.56 -21.98 -34.18
N THR A 113 7.47 -21.33 -34.92
CA THR A 113 8.82 -21.83 -35.21
C THR A 113 9.86 -21.37 -34.17
N GLY A 114 9.43 -20.63 -33.15
CA GLY A 114 10.29 -20.05 -32.13
C GLY A 114 11.06 -18.84 -32.60
N LYS A 115 10.71 -18.21 -33.74
CA LYS A 115 11.36 -17.00 -34.22
C LYS A 115 10.72 -15.77 -33.61
N LEU A 116 11.55 -14.79 -33.28
CA LEU A 116 11.08 -13.47 -32.83
C LEU A 116 10.22 -12.80 -33.89
N VAL A 117 9.02 -12.41 -33.48
CA VAL A 117 8.10 -11.56 -34.23
C VAL A 117 8.11 -10.20 -33.57
N LEU A 118 8.56 -9.21 -34.34
CA LEU A 118 8.66 -7.82 -33.91
C LEU A 118 7.38 -7.06 -34.30
N PRO A 119 6.99 -6.02 -33.54
CA PRO A 119 5.76 -5.27 -33.79
C PRO A 119 5.81 -4.50 -35.11
N THR A 120 5.01 -4.90 -36.11
CA THR A 120 5.03 -4.27 -37.45
C THR A 120 4.16 -3.00 -37.56
N THR A 121 3.47 -2.63 -36.49
CA THR A 121 2.58 -1.46 -36.46
C THR A 121 3.34 -0.25 -35.91
N GLU A 122 3.09 0.91 -36.50
CA GLU A 122 3.54 2.20 -35.97
C GLU A 122 2.79 2.49 -34.66
N ILE A 123 3.52 2.81 -33.60
CA ILE A 123 2.96 3.06 -32.25
C ILE A 123 3.39 4.45 -31.80
N VAL A 124 2.43 5.36 -31.64
CA VAL A 124 2.62 6.66 -30.99
C VAL A 124 1.85 6.60 -29.68
N ASP A 125 2.52 6.89 -28.57
CA ASP A 125 1.92 6.70 -27.24
C ASP A 125 2.55 7.66 -26.21
N SER A 126 1.77 8.06 -25.22
CA SER A 126 2.20 8.94 -24.13
C SER A 126 1.33 8.72 -22.89
N PRO A 127 1.86 8.96 -21.67
CA PRO A 127 1.12 8.66 -20.46
C PRO A 127 0.06 9.71 -20.16
N ASP A 128 -1.12 9.26 -19.72
CA ASP A 128 -2.19 10.11 -19.20
C ASP A 128 -1.82 10.76 -17.85
N CYS A 129 -1.09 10.02 -17.00
CA CYS A 129 -0.73 10.47 -15.65
C CYS A 129 0.72 10.96 -15.58
N GLU A 130 0.94 12.07 -14.87
CA GLU A 130 2.27 12.69 -14.71
C GLU A 130 3.21 11.86 -13.83
N ILE A 131 2.69 11.36 -12.69
CA ILE A 131 3.43 10.52 -11.75
C ILE A 131 2.76 9.17 -11.68
N ARG A 132 3.57 8.14 -11.95
CA ARG A 132 3.22 6.73 -11.84
C ARG A 132 4.27 6.13 -10.92
N GLY A 133 3.98 6.13 -9.64
CA GLY A 133 4.96 5.82 -8.61
C GLY A 133 4.72 4.47 -7.95
N ALA A 134 5.75 4.00 -7.24
CA ALA A 134 5.62 2.91 -6.28
C ALA A 134 6.03 3.42 -4.90
N SER A 135 5.17 3.24 -3.91
CA SER A 135 5.48 3.62 -2.53
C SER A 135 5.89 2.41 -1.70
N PHE A 136 6.73 2.68 -0.71
CA PHE A 136 7.31 1.66 0.16
C PHE A 136 8.14 0.59 -0.54
N ALA A 137 8.84 0.98 -1.61
CA ALA A 137 9.65 0.07 -2.42
C ALA A 137 10.69 -0.73 -1.60
N ARG A 138 11.13 -0.22 -0.45
CA ARG A 138 12.18 -0.82 0.37
C ARG A 138 11.84 -2.16 1.03
N TYR A 139 10.59 -2.61 1.07
CA TYR A 139 10.24 -3.69 2.02
C TYR A 139 10.93 -5.03 1.75
N ALA A 140 11.31 -5.31 0.50
CA ALA A 140 12.15 -6.46 0.17
C ALA A 140 13.61 -6.29 0.67
N PHE A 141 14.07 -5.05 0.84
CA PHE A 141 15.47 -4.68 1.04
C PHE A 141 15.66 -3.64 2.16
N ARG A 142 15.12 -3.94 3.34
CA ARG A 142 14.96 -2.98 4.47
C ARG A 142 16.23 -2.29 4.94
N LYS A 143 17.41 -2.83 4.64
CA LYS A 143 18.71 -2.32 5.09
C LYS A 143 19.57 -1.78 3.94
N PHE A 144 18.99 -1.33 2.83
CA PHE A 144 19.77 -0.90 1.66
C PHE A 144 20.76 0.24 1.96
N SER A 145 20.51 1.08 2.98
CA SER A 145 21.44 2.13 3.41
C SER A 145 22.58 1.60 4.32
N GLU A 146 22.56 0.32 4.66
CA GLU A 146 23.50 -0.31 5.59
C GLU A 146 24.13 -1.58 5.02
N ASP A 147 23.51 -2.25 4.06
CA ASP A 147 23.93 -3.54 3.50
C ASP A 147 23.96 -3.46 1.97
N ALA A 148 25.14 -3.70 1.40
CA ALA A 148 25.35 -3.65 -0.05
C ALA A 148 24.48 -4.66 -0.81
N ALA A 149 24.21 -5.84 -0.24
CA ALA A 149 23.34 -6.82 -0.89
C ALA A 149 21.89 -6.31 -0.99
N HIS A 150 21.43 -5.59 0.04
CA HIS A 150 20.12 -4.94 0.00
C HIS A 150 20.09 -3.75 -0.97
N LEU A 151 21.20 -3.01 -1.11
CA LEU A 151 21.32 -1.96 -2.12
C LEU A 151 21.20 -2.53 -3.54
N GLU A 152 21.87 -3.63 -3.85
CA GLU A 152 21.75 -4.31 -5.15
C GLU A 152 20.33 -4.85 -5.40
N GLY A 153 19.65 -5.30 -4.35
CA GLY A 153 18.23 -5.63 -4.40
C GLY A 153 17.36 -4.42 -4.78
N MET A 154 17.59 -3.27 -4.15
CA MET A 154 16.89 -2.03 -4.50
C MET A 154 17.16 -1.58 -5.94
N LYS A 155 18.39 -1.72 -6.43
CA LYS A 155 18.73 -1.44 -7.84
C LYS A 155 17.97 -2.36 -8.80
N SER A 156 17.83 -3.64 -8.45
CA SER A 156 17.02 -4.58 -9.24
C SER A 156 15.54 -4.17 -9.25
N LEU A 157 15.02 -3.70 -8.12
CA LEU A 157 13.65 -3.19 -8.03
C LEU A 157 13.44 -1.89 -8.82
N VAL A 158 14.43 -0.99 -8.86
CA VAL A 158 14.42 0.20 -9.74
C VAL A 158 14.28 -0.21 -11.20
N ARG A 159 15.02 -1.22 -11.67
CA ARG A 159 14.89 -1.73 -13.04
C ARG A 159 13.50 -2.31 -13.32
N TYR A 160 12.95 -3.07 -12.37
CA TYR A 160 11.58 -3.57 -12.47
C TYR A 160 10.56 -2.43 -12.63
N TYR A 161 10.68 -1.37 -11.83
CA TYR A 161 9.83 -0.19 -11.94
C TYR A 161 9.99 0.52 -13.29
N ALA A 162 11.23 0.76 -13.72
CA ALA A 162 11.54 1.40 -14.99
C ALA A 162 10.96 0.61 -16.18
N ARG A 163 11.08 -0.73 -16.16
CA ARG A 163 10.50 -1.64 -17.15
C ARG A 163 8.97 -1.55 -17.22
N ASN A 164 8.33 -1.20 -16.10
CA ASN A 164 6.89 -0.97 -15.98
C ASN A 164 6.49 0.52 -16.08
N ARG A 165 7.40 1.37 -16.57
CA ARG A 165 7.19 2.82 -16.80
C ARG A 165 6.80 3.61 -15.54
N VAL A 166 7.17 3.09 -14.37
CA VAL A 166 7.10 3.79 -13.09
C VAL A 166 8.23 4.83 -13.07
N ASN A 167 7.90 6.05 -12.66
CA ASN A 167 8.82 7.20 -12.73
C ASN A 167 9.15 7.82 -11.37
N MET A 168 8.64 7.23 -10.29
CA MET A 168 8.94 7.67 -8.93
C MET A 168 8.88 6.50 -7.95
N ILE A 169 9.79 6.47 -6.99
CA ILE A 169 9.70 5.59 -5.83
C ILE A 169 9.75 6.38 -4.54
N THR A 170 8.99 5.94 -3.54
CA THR A 170 9.20 6.39 -2.15
C THR A 170 9.96 5.34 -1.36
N VAL A 171 11.04 5.75 -0.69
CA VAL A 171 11.90 4.89 0.12
C VAL A 171 12.10 5.50 1.50
N GLU A 172 12.26 4.65 2.51
CA GLU A 172 12.66 5.11 3.85
C GLU A 172 14.17 5.22 3.88
N ALA A 173 14.70 6.15 4.66
CA ALA A 173 16.13 6.31 4.76
C ALA A 173 16.86 5.06 5.30
N THR A 174 16.35 4.30 6.29
CA THR A 174 17.24 3.39 7.05
C THR A 174 16.76 2.06 7.65
N GLY A 175 15.50 1.61 7.57
CA GLY A 175 15.20 0.23 7.98
C GLY A 175 14.64 -0.01 9.34
N ASN A 176 14.93 0.89 10.28
CA ASN A 176 14.90 0.54 11.68
C ASN A 176 13.67 1.05 12.43
N CYS A 177 12.84 1.89 11.79
CA CYS A 177 11.69 2.52 12.41
C CYS A 177 10.53 2.66 11.41
N TRP A 178 9.30 2.58 11.92
CA TRP A 178 8.08 2.78 11.14
C TRP A 178 7.23 3.87 11.81
N PRO A 179 6.70 4.84 11.03
CA PRO A 179 7.21 5.31 9.73
C PRO A 179 8.70 5.72 9.81
N GLY A 180 9.34 5.99 8.66
CA GLY A 180 10.75 6.40 8.62
C GLY A 180 11.09 7.62 9.47
N ASP A 181 12.38 7.87 9.68
CA ASP A 181 12.86 9.09 10.33
C ASP A 181 14.23 9.51 9.77
N LEU A 182 14.52 10.82 9.73
CA LEU A 182 15.78 11.36 9.17
C LEU A 182 16.99 11.31 10.14
N THR A 183 16.79 10.99 11.42
CA THR A 183 17.87 10.92 12.44
C THR A 183 19.05 10.05 12.02
N PRO A 184 18.84 8.89 11.39
CA PRO A 184 19.91 8.02 10.94
C PRO A 184 20.79 8.60 9.81
N VAL A 185 20.35 9.66 9.12
CA VAL A 185 21.09 10.33 8.03
C VAL A 185 21.58 11.74 8.41
N VAL A 186 21.48 12.12 9.67
CA VAL A 186 21.96 13.40 10.18
C VAL A 186 22.84 13.24 11.43
N THR A 187 23.81 14.13 11.54
CA THR A 187 24.69 14.31 12.69
C THR A 187 24.14 15.34 13.68
N PHE A 188 23.08 16.07 13.30
CA PHE A 188 22.50 17.22 13.99
C PHE A 188 23.44 18.43 14.05
N LYS A 189 24.19 18.69 12.98
CA LYS A 189 25.12 19.85 12.91
C LYS A 189 24.42 21.20 13.06
N TYR A 190 23.12 21.26 12.72
CA TYR A 190 22.25 22.44 12.89
C TYR A 190 21.39 22.40 14.16
N PHE A 191 21.54 21.39 15.01
CA PHE A 191 20.82 21.28 16.27
C PHE A 191 21.79 20.83 17.38
N PRO A 192 22.57 21.77 17.95
CA PRO A 192 23.64 21.47 18.91
C PRO A 192 23.26 20.55 20.09
N PRO A 193 22.02 20.60 20.66
CA PRO A 193 21.65 19.70 21.76
C PRO A 193 21.76 18.20 21.42
N LEU A 194 21.67 17.83 20.14
CA LEU A 194 21.74 16.43 19.70
C LEU A 194 22.94 16.13 18.80
N TYR A 195 23.84 17.10 18.60
CA TYR A 195 25.05 16.90 17.80
C TYR A 195 25.91 15.77 18.40
N ASP A 196 26.21 14.77 17.58
CA ASP A 196 27.02 13.62 17.98
C ASP A 196 28.08 13.30 16.93
N PRO A 197 29.34 13.72 17.15
CA PRO A 197 30.42 13.47 16.20
C PRO A 197 30.79 11.99 16.10
N SER A 198 30.43 11.14 17.07
CA SER A 198 30.74 9.70 17.01
C SER A 198 29.94 8.97 15.93
N ARG A 199 28.84 9.56 15.46
CA ARG A 199 27.95 8.99 14.44
C ARG A 199 28.37 9.35 13.01
N VAL A 200 29.34 10.25 12.83
CA VAL A 200 29.72 10.80 11.51
C VAL A 200 30.00 9.69 10.49
N ASP A 201 30.87 8.72 10.81
CA ASP A 201 31.23 7.66 9.86
C ASP A 201 30.03 6.77 9.46
N THR A 202 29.13 6.50 10.41
CA THR A 202 27.92 5.71 10.15
C THR A 202 26.93 6.48 9.28
N VAL A 203 26.72 7.76 9.59
CA VAL A 203 25.85 8.67 8.84
C VAL A 203 26.39 8.87 7.41
N GLU A 204 27.69 9.10 7.25
CA GLU A 204 28.33 9.26 5.94
C GLU A 204 28.25 7.99 5.10
N ARG A 205 28.41 6.81 5.70
CA ARG A 205 28.21 5.54 4.99
C ARG A 205 26.77 5.42 4.48
N ARG A 206 25.77 5.71 5.31
CA ARG A 206 24.35 5.67 4.91
C ARG A 206 24.06 6.67 3.79
N ARG A 207 24.54 7.90 3.92
CA ARG A 207 24.44 8.95 2.88
C ARG A 207 24.99 8.49 1.54
N ARG A 208 26.19 7.88 1.53
CA ARG A 208 26.79 7.33 0.31
C ARG A 208 25.90 6.28 -0.36
N MET A 209 25.38 5.32 0.40
CA MET A 209 24.51 4.27 -0.14
C MET A 209 23.17 4.81 -0.65
N ILE A 210 22.61 5.82 0.02
CA ILE A 210 21.38 6.50 -0.43
C ILE A 210 21.65 7.29 -1.71
N ASN A 211 22.73 8.08 -1.77
CA ASN A 211 23.13 8.78 -2.99
C ASN A 211 23.40 7.81 -4.15
N GLU A 212 24.04 6.67 -3.88
CA GLU A 212 24.25 5.63 -4.90
C GLU A 212 22.92 5.08 -5.44
N LEU A 213 21.91 4.88 -4.57
CA LEU A 213 20.57 4.50 -5.02
C LEU A 213 19.90 5.62 -5.84
N ILE A 214 20.01 6.88 -5.40
CA ILE A 214 19.43 8.05 -6.10
C ILE A 214 20.00 8.15 -7.50
N SER A 215 21.33 8.20 -7.65
CA SER A 215 21.97 8.33 -8.95
C SER A 215 21.68 7.11 -9.84
N TYR A 216 21.60 5.90 -9.27
CA TYR A 216 21.18 4.72 -10.02
C TYR A 216 19.73 4.83 -10.50
N ALA A 217 18.80 5.23 -9.65
CA ALA A 217 17.38 5.42 -10.01
C ALA A 217 17.21 6.48 -11.08
N HIS A 218 17.93 7.60 -10.99
CA HIS A 218 17.96 8.64 -12.03
C HIS A 218 18.47 8.11 -13.36
N SER A 219 19.48 7.23 -13.34
CA SER A 219 19.95 6.57 -14.57
C SER A 219 18.91 5.68 -15.25
N TRP A 220 17.79 5.41 -14.58
CA TRP A 220 16.63 4.68 -15.09
C TRP A 220 15.38 5.55 -15.20
N GLY A 221 15.50 6.87 -15.11
CA GLY A 221 14.37 7.80 -15.20
C GLY A 221 13.40 7.71 -14.02
N VAL A 222 13.85 7.17 -12.88
CA VAL A 222 13.04 6.98 -11.66
C VAL A 222 13.46 8.01 -10.61
N LYS A 223 12.51 8.85 -10.20
CA LYS A 223 12.70 9.80 -9.09
C LYS A 223 12.70 9.09 -7.74
N VAL A 224 13.48 9.60 -6.78
CA VAL A 224 13.57 9.07 -5.42
C VAL A 224 13.08 10.09 -4.40
N VAL A 225 12.03 9.72 -3.67
CA VAL A 225 11.46 10.51 -2.57
C VAL A 225 11.73 9.79 -1.26
N LEU A 226 12.24 10.51 -0.26
CA LEU A 226 12.37 9.96 1.10
C LEU A 226 11.08 10.15 1.88
N TYR A 227 10.43 9.07 2.32
CA TYR A 227 9.35 9.20 3.28
C TYR A 227 9.88 9.18 4.71
N THR A 228 9.34 10.05 5.55
CA THR A 228 9.79 10.28 6.92
C THR A 228 8.67 10.80 7.80
N SER A 229 8.75 10.55 9.11
CA SER A 229 8.05 11.29 10.14
C SER A 229 9.08 11.85 11.10
N GLU A 230 9.17 13.16 11.16
CA GLU A 230 10.12 13.85 12.02
C GLU A 230 9.73 13.83 13.49
N PHE A 231 8.57 13.28 13.81
CA PHE A 231 8.15 13.00 15.17
C PHE A 231 8.46 11.55 15.60
N ASN A 232 9.08 10.78 14.71
CA ASN A 232 9.80 9.59 15.09
C ASN A 232 11.21 9.99 15.58
N HIS A 233 11.60 9.45 16.73
CA HIS A 233 12.78 9.88 17.45
C HIS A 233 13.36 8.77 18.32
N GLU A 234 14.63 8.92 18.69
CA GLU A 234 15.31 8.00 19.61
C GLU A 234 14.60 7.99 21.00
N PRO A 235 14.58 6.86 21.72
CA PRO A 235 13.84 6.73 22.97
C PRO A 235 14.28 7.71 24.07
N ASP A 236 15.53 8.15 24.04
CA ASP A 236 16.18 9.02 25.02
C ASP A 236 16.10 10.51 24.66
N ILE A 237 15.40 10.89 23.57
CA ILE A 237 15.38 12.29 23.11
C ILE A 237 14.94 13.28 24.19
N TYR A 238 13.97 12.91 25.04
CA TYR A 238 13.48 13.78 26.11
C TYR A 238 14.42 13.83 27.32
N GLN A 239 15.40 12.92 27.42
CA GLN A 239 16.48 13.01 28.40
C GLN A 239 17.58 13.95 27.90
N ARG A 240 17.91 13.86 26.61
CA ARG A 240 18.94 14.69 25.96
C ARG A 240 18.48 16.12 25.70
N CYS A 241 17.20 16.30 25.39
CA CYS A 241 16.57 17.61 25.16
C CYS A 241 15.17 17.66 25.78
N PRO A 242 15.07 17.81 27.12
CA PRO A 242 13.80 17.87 27.85
C PRO A 242 12.87 18.99 27.37
N GLU A 243 13.43 20.04 26.76
CA GLU A 243 12.70 21.20 26.26
C GLU A 243 11.75 20.82 25.12
N LEU A 244 12.01 19.75 24.36
CA LEU A 244 11.10 19.26 23.32
C LEU A 244 9.79 18.71 23.91
N HIS A 245 9.82 18.23 25.15
CA HIS A 245 8.73 17.47 25.75
C HIS A 245 7.47 18.33 25.97
N GLY A 246 6.31 17.77 25.62
CA GLY A 246 4.98 18.32 25.82
C GLY A 246 4.25 17.69 27.00
N ILE A 247 2.93 17.87 27.00
CA ILE A 247 2.03 17.27 28.01
C ILE A 247 1.19 16.25 27.26
N LEU A 248 1.31 14.96 27.59
CA LEU A 248 0.42 13.96 27.02
C LEU A 248 -1.01 14.13 27.58
N PRO A 249 -2.07 13.93 26.77
CA PRO A 249 -3.42 13.87 27.30
C PRO A 249 -3.59 12.65 28.21
N GLU A 250 -4.42 12.77 29.26
CA GLU A 250 -4.70 11.68 30.21
C GLU A 250 -5.21 10.42 29.51
N THR A 251 -6.07 10.57 28.48
CA THR A 251 -6.61 9.46 27.69
C THR A 251 -5.55 8.65 26.93
N TRP A 252 -4.34 9.19 26.77
CA TRP A 252 -3.22 8.51 26.12
C TRP A 252 -2.25 7.87 27.13
N SER A 253 -2.31 8.29 28.39
CA SER A 253 -1.52 7.68 29.48
C SER A 253 -2.01 6.28 29.88
N GLU A 254 -3.20 5.87 29.41
CA GLU A 254 -3.83 4.58 29.68
C GLU A 254 -3.33 3.41 28.80
N GLY A 255 -2.37 3.65 27.89
CA GLY A 255 -1.62 2.56 27.24
C GLY A 255 -2.26 1.90 26.01
N ARG A 256 -3.30 2.48 25.39
CA ARG A 256 -3.91 1.94 24.15
C ARG A 256 -2.97 1.98 22.94
N HIS A 257 -1.99 2.87 22.95
CA HIS A 257 -1.00 3.03 21.89
C HIS A 257 0.39 2.74 22.46
N SER A 258 0.79 1.47 22.46
CA SER A 258 2.06 0.99 23.05
C SER A 258 3.32 1.56 22.39
N TYR A 259 3.18 2.18 21.21
CA TYR A 259 4.27 2.85 20.52
C TYR A 259 4.54 4.28 21.01
N ILE A 260 3.60 4.93 21.70
CA ILE A 260 3.76 6.31 22.19
C ILE A 260 4.72 6.33 23.39
N ARG A 261 5.76 7.16 23.30
CA ARG A 261 6.83 7.28 24.31
C ARG A 261 6.96 8.69 24.90
N GLY A 262 6.10 9.59 24.48
CA GLY A 262 6.08 10.99 24.88
C GLY A 262 5.33 11.82 23.85
N CYS A 263 5.39 13.15 23.97
CA CYS A 263 4.95 14.01 22.88
C CYS A 263 5.86 15.24 22.73
N MET A 264 6.08 15.68 21.50
CA MET A 264 6.74 16.94 21.21
C MET A 264 5.75 18.09 21.30
N CYS A 265 6.15 19.19 21.93
CA CYS A 265 5.28 20.35 22.12
C CYS A 265 5.36 21.34 20.94
N LEU A 266 4.38 21.30 20.04
CA LEU A 266 4.31 22.19 18.87
C LEU A 266 4.27 23.70 19.21
N SER A 267 3.94 24.06 20.45
CA SER A 267 3.98 25.45 20.90
C SER A 267 5.37 25.97 21.28
N LYS A 268 6.42 25.15 21.15
CA LYS A 268 7.80 25.51 21.51
C LYS A 268 8.67 25.60 20.25
N ASP A 269 9.41 26.71 20.11
CA ASP A 269 10.24 26.97 18.93
C ASP A 269 11.33 25.92 18.70
N ILE A 270 11.85 25.33 19.78
CA ILE A 270 12.88 24.28 19.71
C ILE A 270 12.41 23.03 18.94
N VAL A 271 11.12 22.71 18.92
CA VAL A 271 10.57 21.59 18.12
C VAL A 271 10.69 21.90 16.63
N TRP A 272 10.41 23.14 16.23
CA TRP A 272 10.54 23.59 14.85
C TRP A 272 12.02 23.69 14.44
N GLN A 273 12.89 24.13 15.34
CA GLN A 273 14.35 24.11 15.10
C GLN A 273 14.89 22.69 14.89
N TYR A 274 14.46 21.73 15.72
CA TYR A 274 14.80 20.31 15.57
C TYR A 274 14.38 19.77 14.20
N LEU A 275 13.12 19.99 13.83
CA LEU A 275 12.55 19.59 12.55
C LEU A 275 13.35 20.15 11.36
N ARG A 276 13.53 21.48 11.35
CA ARG A 276 14.23 22.18 10.26
C ARG A 276 15.68 21.73 10.13
N ALA A 277 16.37 21.50 11.25
CA ALA A 277 17.74 21.03 11.26
C ALA A 277 17.91 19.67 10.57
N LYS A 278 16.99 18.73 10.80
CA LYS A 278 17.00 17.41 10.14
C LYS A 278 16.80 17.55 8.64
N VAL A 279 15.75 18.27 8.22
CA VAL A 279 15.44 18.50 6.80
C VAL A 279 16.62 19.14 6.06
N LYS A 280 17.19 20.22 6.61
CA LYS A 280 18.32 20.92 6.01
C LYS A 280 19.54 20.03 5.84
N GLU A 281 19.96 19.37 6.92
CA GLU A 281 21.15 18.54 6.89
C GLU A 281 20.99 17.35 5.94
N THR A 282 19.80 16.74 5.87
CA THR A 282 19.49 15.69 4.90
C THR A 282 19.65 16.18 3.47
N LEU A 283 19.04 17.32 3.10
CA LEU A 283 19.07 17.81 1.73
C LEU A 283 20.45 18.29 1.28
N GLU A 284 21.23 18.89 2.18
CA GLU A 284 22.64 19.22 1.86
C GLU A 284 23.49 17.97 1.61
N SER A 285 23.13 16.85 2.23
CA SER A 285 23.87 15.59 2.12
C SER A 285 23.40 14.70 0.98
N LEU A 286 22.18 14.94 0.48
CA LEU A 286 21.51 14.21 -0.59
C LEU A 286 21.06 15.20 -1.68
N PRO A 287 22.00 15.86 -2.38
CA PRO A 287 21.70 17.00 -3.26
C PRO A 287 20.85 16.65 -4.48
N GLU A 288 20.84 15.37 -4.88
CA GLU A 288 20.06 14.85 -6.02
C GLU A 288 18.71 14.25 -5.59
N LEU A 289 18.32 14.35 -4.31
CA LEU A 289 17.01 13.84 -3.88
C LEU A 289 15.87 14.57 -4.62
N ASP A 290 14.77 13.89 -4.99
CA ASP A 290 13.66 14.53 -5.71
C ASP A 290 12.59 15.11 -4.77
N GLY A 291 12.47 14.54 -3.57
CA GLY A 291 11.45 14.97 -2.63
C GLY A 291 11.52 14.35 -1.24
N ILE A 292 10.71 14.92 -0.35
CA ILE A 292 10.44 14.40 0.99
C ILE A 292 8.93 14.15 1.09
N GLU A 293 8.55 12.98 1.59
CA GLU A 293 7.16 12.67 1.96
C GLU A 293 7.02 12.64 3.48
N LEU A 294 6.20 13.53 4.02
CA LEU A 294 6.04 13.75 5.45
C LEU A 294 4.82 13.00 6.00
N TRP A 295 5.09 12.14 6.98
CA TRP A 295 4.12 11.41 7.79
C TRP A 295 3.94 12.09 9.15
N MET A 296 2.74 11.99 9.71
CA MET A 296 2.37 12.67 10.97
C MET A 296 1.90 11.74 12.09
N VAL A 297 1.68 10.45 11.79
CA VAL A 297 1.06 9.48 12.70
C VAL A 297 1.86 8.19 12.80
N GLU A 298 1.44 7.27 13.68
CA GLU A 298 2.08 5.98 13.94
C GLU A 298 3.51 6.08 14.46
N VAL A 299 3.81 7.17 15.18
CA VAL A 299 5.15 7.50 15.66
C VAL A 299 5.19 7.64 17.18
N PRO A 300 6.36 7.48 17.82
CA PRO A 300 6.53 7.66 19.26
C PRO A 300 5.98 8.95 19.86
N SER A 301 5.90 10.01 19.06
CA SER A 301 5.22 11.26 19.39
C SER A 301 4.26 11.65 18.26
N GLU A 302 3.01 11.18 18.27
CA GLU A 302 2.07 11.59 17.21
C GLU A 302 1.90 13.10 17.08
N PHE A 303 1.71 13.56 15.84
CA PHE A 303 1.62 14.98 15.55
C PHE A 303 0.44 15.62 16.28
N GLY A 304 0.72 16.72 16.97
CA GLY A 304 -0.30 17.52 17.63
C GLY A 304 -0.81 16.96 18.97
N ILE A 305 -0.47 15.74 19.41
CA ILE A 305 -1.10 15.18 20.62
C ILE A 305 -0.84 15.96 21.92
N CYS A 306 0.17 16.84 21.95
CA CYS A 306 0.46 17.68 23.11
C CYS A 306 -0.78 18.47 23.58
N ALA A 307 -1.06 18.34 24.87
CA ALA A 307 -2.23 18.82 25.56
C ALA A 307 -1.96 20.07 26.42
N CYS A 308 -0.85 20.78 26.20
CA CYS A 308 -0.59 22.04 26.90
C CYS A 308 -1.63 23.12 26.49
N PRO A 309 -1.86 24.16 27.32
CA PRO A 309 -2.89 25.17 27.03
C PRO A 309 -2.77 25.82 25.65
N LYS A 310 -1.54 26.09 25.19
CA LYS A 310 -1.27 26.68 23.87
C LYS A 310 -1.54 25.74 22.70
N CYS A 311 -1.23 24.45 22.86
CA CYS A 311 -1.51 23.45 21.83
C CYS A 311 -3.01 23.17 21.73
N ARG A 312 -3.72 23.10 22.87
CA ARG A 312 -5.18 22.89 22.92
C ARG A 312 -5.98 24.08 22.38
N SER A 313 -5.46 25.31 22.49
CA SER A 313 -6.17 26.51 22.03
C SER A 313 -6.14 26.71 20.51
N LYS A 314 -5.42 25.86 19.76
CA LYS A 314 -5.31 25.92 18.31
C LYS A 314 -5.98 24.72 17.65
N ALA A 315 -6.61 24.96 16.51
CA ALA A 315 -7.19 23.89 15.71
C ALA A 315 -6.09 23.04 15.06
N ARG A 316 -6.43 21.79 14.70
CA ARG A 316 -5.46 20.85 14.14
C ARG A 316 -4.91 21.29 12.79
N HIS A 317 -5.77 21.83 11.92
CA HIS A 317 -5.36 22.33 10.61
C HIS A 317 -4.33 23.46 10.70
N GLU A 318 -4.43 24.35 11.71
CA GLU A 318 -3.44 25.43 11.91
C GLU A 318 -2.04 24.89 12.22
N TRP A 319 -1.96 23.77 12.95
CA TRP A 319 -0.69 23.10 13.20
C TRP A 319 -0.16 22.41 11.95
N ILE A 320 -1.02 21.76 11.17
CA ILE A 320 -0.65 21.13 9.89
C ILE A 320 -0.12 22.18 8.92
N GLU A 321 -0.81 23.30 8.77
CA GLU A 321 -0.36 24.43 7.93
C GLU A 321 1.01 24.94 8.38
N LYS A 322 1.22 25.13 9.69
CA LYS A 322 2.53 25.52 10.22
C LYS A 322 3.60 24.48 9.89
N LEU A 323 3.30 23.19 10.05
CA LEU A 323 4.23 22.11 9.71
C LEU A 323 4.65 22.17 8.24
N ILE A 324 3.68 22.29 7.33
CA ILE A 324 3.93 22.39 5.89
C ILE A 324 4.83 23.59 5.60
N ASN A 325 4.52 24.76 6.14
CA ASN A 325 5.28 25.98 5.89
C ASN A 325 6.71 25.92 6.48
N GLU A 326 6.88 25.35 7.67
CA GLU A 326 8.20 25.21 8.29
C GLU A 326 9.10 24.23 7.53
N VAL A 327 8.55 23.09 7.10
CA VAL A 327 9.29 22.12 6.28
C VAL A 327 9.59 22.72 4.90
N ARG A 328 8.60 23.31 4.23
CA ARG A 328 8.79 23.96 2.93
C ARG A 328 9.89 25.03 2.98
N SER A 329 9.85 25.91 3.98
CA SER A 329 10.89 26.94 4.18
C SER A 329 12.28 26.32 4.42
N ALA A 330 12.38 25.24 5.20
CA ALA A 330 13.66 24.56 5.40
C ALA A 330 14.20 23.93 4.11
N ILE A 331 13.32 23.40 3.26
CA ILE A 331 13.68 22.88 1.95
C ILE A 331 14.15 24.00 1.03
N ASP A 332 13.40 25.11 0.93
CA ASP A 332 13.70 26.22 0.02
C ASP A 332 15.02 26.93 0.34
N GLU A 333 15.45 26.89 1.60
CA GLU A 333 16.76 27.39 2.02
C GLU A 333 17.95 26.55 1.49
N VAL A 334 17.71 25.32 1.06
CA VAL A 334 18.75 24.42 0.50
C VAL A 334 18.54 24.23 -1.00
N SER A 335 17.33 23.86 -1.42
CA SER A 335 16.98 23.63 -2.82
C SER A 335 15.46 23.78 -3.06
N PRO A 336 15.02 24.87 -3.72
CA PRO A 336 13.58 25.15 -3.92
C PRO A 336 12.90 24.20 -4.93
N THR A 337 13.66 23.38 -5.65
CA THR A 337 13.13 22.42 -6.63
C THR A 337 12.63 21.12 -6.00
N ILE A 338 13.07 20.81 -4.78
CA ILE A 338 12.69 19.61 -4.05
C ILE A 338 11.18 19.61 -3.78
N THR A 339 10.53 18.51 -4.06
CA THR A 339 9.09 18.35 -3.83
C THR A 339 8.78 17.93 -2.40
N LEU A 340 7.75 18.54 -1.78
CA LEU A 340 7.22 18.12 -0.49
C LEU A 340 5.89 17.41 -0.68
N TYR A 341 5.80 16.14 -0.31
CA TYR A 341 4.54 15.41 -0.20
C TYR A 341 4.11 15.37 1.26
N VAL A 342 2.82 15.54 1.54
CA VAL A 342 2.27 15.52 2.91
C VAL A 342 1.19 14.46 2.97
N LYS A 343 1.39 13.43 3.79
CA LYS A 343 0.42 12.34 3.94
C LYS A 343 -0.75 12.76 4.80
N THR A 344 -1.97 12.51 4.33
CA THR A 344 -3.18 12.86 5.09
C THR A 344 -3.49 11.90 6.22
N PHE A 345 -3.03 10.66 6.12
CA PHE A 345 -3.41 9.58 7.03
C PHE A 345 -3.31 9.97 8.52
N GLN A 346 -4.38 9.70 9.29
CA GLN A 346 -4.49 10.07 10.70
C GLN A 346 -4.63 8.87 11.67
N SER A 347 -4.19 7.67 11.29
CA SER A 347 -4.31 6.44 12.10
C SER A 347 -5.74 6.25 12.65
N SER A 348 -5.91 6.08 13.97
CA SER A 348 -7.20 5.93 14.65
C SER A 348 -8.20 7.08 14.50
N GLN A 349 -7.81 8.14 13.79
CA GLN A 349 -8.59 9.35 13.56
C GLN A 349 -8.83 9.62 12.07
N GLY A 350 -8.82 8.58 11.22
CA GLY A 350 -9.02 8.70 9.77
C GLY A 350 -10.30 9.48 9.38
N ALA A 351 -11.37 9.39 10.17
CA ALA A 351 -12.63 10.11 9.88
C ALA A 351 -12.45 11.63 9.98
N LEU A 352 -11.43 12.07 10.73
CA LEU A 352 -11.09 13.47 10.91
C LEU A 352 -10.16 14.01 9.82
N GLU A 353 -9.78 13.21 8.82
CA GLU A 353 -8.97 13.67 7.68
C GLU A 353 -9.63 14.87 6.99
N LEU A 354 -10.93 14.80 6.73
CA LEU A 354 -11.64 15.89 6.06
C LEU A 354 -11.59 17.18 6.89
N GLU A 355 -11.91 17.11 8.18
CA GLU A 355 -11.86 18.26 9.10
C GLU A 355 -10.45 18.90 9.16
N ARG A 356 -9.40 18.08 9.08
CA ARG A 356 -8.01 18.50 9.26
C ARG A 356 -7.37 19.07 8.01
N PHE A 357 -7.71 18.56 6.83
CA PHE A 357 -7.05 18.92 5.58
C PHE A 357 -7.91 19.78 4.67
N ALA A 358 -9.24 19.70 4.72
CA ALA A 358 -10.10 20.58 3.92
C ALA A 358 -9.83 22.08 4.11
N PRO A 359 -9.45 22.58 5.32
CA PRO A 359 -9.08 23.99 5.49
C PRO A 359 -7.83 24.43 4.71
N LEU A 360 -7.01 23.49 4.22
CA LEU A 360 -5.81 23.78 3.42
C LEU A 360 -6.12 24.01 1.93
N LYS A 361 -7.40 23.89 1.53
CA LYS A 361 -7.84 24.04 0.15
C LYS A 361 -7.31 25.35 -0.45
N ASP A 362 -6.66 25.28 -1.60
CA ASP A 362 -6.05 26.41 -2.32
C ASP A 362 -4.93 27.17 -1.56
N HIS A 363 -4.46 26.67 -0.41
CA HIS A 363 -3.42 27.31 0.42
C HIS A 363 -2.09 26.55 0.44
N LEU A 364 -1.90 25.51 -0.39
CA LEU A 364 -0.65 24.77 -0.40
C LEU A 364 0.48 25.59 -1.03
N PRO A 365 1.68 25.62 -0.43
CA PRO A 365 2.86 26.21 -1.04
C PRO A 365 3.20 25.61 -2.41
N GLN A 366 4.09 26.30 -3.14
CA GLN A 366 4.63 25.77 -4.39
C GLN A 366 5.42 24.48 -4.14
N ASN A 367 5.39 23.54 -5.09
CA ASN A 367 6.05 22.24 -4.99
C ASN A 367 5.67 21.46 -3.72
N THR A 368 4.43 21.64 -3.24
CA THR A 368 3.83 20.88 -2.14
C THR A 368 2.60 20.14 -2.62
N PHE A 369 2.52 18.86 -2.31
CA PHE A 369 1.45 17.97 -2.74
C PHE A 369 0.84 17.25 -1.53
N ILE A 370 -0.47 17.02 -1.59
CA ILE A 370 -1.16 16.20 -0.60
C ILE A 370 -1.23 14.76 -1.12
N SER A 371 -0.73 13.82 -0.32
CA SER A 371 -0.74 12.40 -0.63
C SER A 371 -1.82 11.72 0.21
N CYS A 372 -2.88 11.27 -0.45
CA CYS A 372 -3.99 10.58 0.17
C CYS A 372 -3.95 9.10 -0.19
N LYS A 373 -4.45 8.29 0.73
CA LYS A 373 -4.85 6.92 0.43
C LYS A 373 -6.01 6.94 -0.59
N ALA A 374 -6.06 5.97 -1.49
CA ALA A 374 -7.09 5.87 -2.53
C ALA A 374 -8.46 5.56 -1.94
N GLN A 375 -8.52 5.10 -0.71
CA GLN A 375 -9.72 4.97 0.10
C GLN A 375 -9.70 6.01 1.22
N TRP A 376 -10.87 6.41 1.70
CA TRP A 376 -10.96 7.23 2.89
C TRP A 376 -10.57 6.42 4.13
N GLY A 377 -9.63 6.92 4.94
CA GLY A 377 -9.10 6.24 6.12
C GLY A 377 -7.92 5.31 5.78
N ASP A 378 -7.85 4.16 6.42
CA ASP A 378 -6.67 3.28 6.40
C ASP A 378 -6.75 2.17 5.34
N MET A 379 -6.79 2.49 4.04
CA MET A 379 -6.74 1.51 2.91
C MET A 379 -7.71 0.31 2.94
N ALA A 380 -8.68 0.24 3.86
CA ALA A 380 -9.73 -0.77 3.85
C ALA A 380 -10.46 -0.68 2.52
N TYR A 381 -10.28 -1.67 1.63
CA TYR A 381 -10.39 -1.38 0.20
C TYR A 381 -11.82 -1.07 -0.28
N LEU A 382 -12.83 -1.50 0.49
CA LEU A 382 -14.24 -1.21 0.24
C LEU A 382 -14.75 0.11 0.84
N ASN A 383 -13.90 0.85 1.56
CA ASN A 383 -14.21 2.20 1.97
C ASN A 383 -14.49 3.09 0.75
N ASP A 384 -15.28 4.15 0.96
CA ASP A 384 -15.58 5.10 -0.11
C ASP A 384 -14.32 5.80 -0.63
N PRO A 385 -14.35 6.35 -1.86
CA PRO A 385 -13.27 7.18 -2.38
C PRO A 385 -12.85 8.26 -1.39
N ASN A 386 -11.54 8.52 -1.29
CA ASN A 386 -11.05 9.56 -0.40
C ASN A 386 -11.61 10.94 -0.82
N PRO A 387 -12.33 11.65 0.06
CA PRO A 387 -13.01 12.89 -0.30
C PRO A 387 -12.05 14.06 -0.59
N LEU A 388 -10.78 13.95 -0.20
CA LEU A 388 -9.77 15.00 -0.42
C LEU A 388 -9.18 14.96 -1.84
N LEU A 389 -9.26 13.82 -2.53
CA LEU A 389 -8.68 13.64 -3.86
C LEU A 389 -9.49 14.40 -4.93
N GLY A 390 -8.84 15.39 -5.54
CA GLY A 390 -9.45 16.33 -6.50
C GLY A 390 -10.25 17.45 -5.84
N TRP A 391 -10.07 17.68 -4.54
CA TRP A 391 -10.75 18.74 -3.79
C TRP A 391 -9.81 19.85 -3.30
N ILE A 392 -8.57 19.50 -2.93
CA ILE A 392 -7.69 20.38 -2.16
C ILE A 392 -7.10 21.46 -3.04
N GLN A 393 -6.46 21.10 -4.14
CA GLN A 393 -5.88 22.05 -5.07
C GLN A 393 -5.55 21.35 -6.38
N ASP A 394 -6.06 21.86 -7.49
CA ASP A 394 -5.95 21.24 -8.81
C ASP A 394 -4.51 20.81 -9.16
N GLY A 395 -4.36 19.54 -9.56
CA GLY A 395 -3.09 18.91 -9.90
C GLY A 395 -2.10 18.72 -8.74
N LYS A 396 -2.46 19.05 -7.48
CA LYS A 396 -1.59 18.94 -6.31
C LYS A 396 -1.90 17.76 -5.40
N GLU A 397 -2.80 16.88 -5.79
CA GLU A 397 -3.08 15.64 -5.05
C GLU A 397 -2.39 14.41 -5.67
N VAL A 398 -2.06 13.47 -4.80
CA VAL A 398 -1.52 12.15 -5.14
C VAL A 398 -2.41 11.09 -4.51
N ALA A 399 -2.86 10.13 -5.31
CA ALA A 399 -3.65 8.99 -4.84
C ALA A 399 -2.76 7.74 -4.69
N GLU A 400 -2.69 7.19 -3.48
CA GLU A 400 -1.92 5.97 -3.19
C GLU A 400 -2.85 4.75 -3.06
N PHE A 401 -2.54 3.70 -3.80
CA PHE A 401 -3.30 2.46 -3.87
C PHE A 401 -2.53 1.35 -3.17
N ASP A 402 -3.15 0.60 -2.27
CA ASP A 402 -2.54 -0.63 -1.76
C ASP A 402 -2.73 -1.76 -2.78
N THR A 403 -1.67 -2.11 -3.50
CA THR A 403 -1.65 -3.27 -4.42
C THR A 403 -1.09 -4.52 -3.75
N GLY A 404 -0.56 -4.39 -2.53
CA GLY A 404 -0.13 -5.51 -1.69
C GLY A 404 -1.28 -6.22 -0.97
N GLY A 405 -2.39 -5.53 -0.74
CA GLY A 405 -3.59 -6.09 -0.10
C GLY A 405 -3.39 -6.37 1.40
N GLU A 406 -3.01 -5.33 2.14
CA GLU A 406 -2.92 -5.30 3.61
C GLU A 406 -4.24 -5.73 4.25
N TYR A 407 -5.39 -5.26 3.73
CA TYR A 407 -6.73 -5.60 4.22
C TYR A 407 -7.47 -6.63 3.37
N CYS A 408 -6.78 -7.31 2.46
CA CYS A 408 -7.37 -8.29 1.55
C CYS A 408 -6.82 -9.70 1.77
N GLY A 409 -6.06 -9.92 2.85
CA GLY A 409 -5.37 -11.19 3.13
C GLY A 409 -4.19 -11.52 2.20
N CYS A 410 -3.94 -10.70 1.17
CA CYS A 410 -2.91 -10.92 0.15
C CYS A 410 -1.50 -10.58 0.63
N GLY A 411 -1.41 -9.55 1.48
CA GLY A 411 -0.15 -8.92 1.87
C GLY A 411 0.89 -9.88 2.44
N LEU A 412 0.47 -11.00 3.02
CA LEU A 412 1.39 -12.04 3.51
C LEU A 412 0.94 -13.45 3.10
N GLY A 413 0.11 -13.54 2.05
CA GLY A 413 -0.28 -14.79 1.42
C GLY A 413 -1.28 -15.65 2.19
N ALA A 414 -2.15 -15.04 3.01
CA ALA A 414 -3.24 -15.74 3.70
C ALA A 414 -4.37 -16.12 2.73
N MET A 415 -4.73 -15.19 1.84
CA MET A 415 -5.73 -15.36 0.79
C MET A 415 -5.18 -14.73 -0.51
N ILE A 416 -5.84 -15.00 -1.64
CA ILE A 416 -5.65 -14.27 -2.89
C ILE A 416 -6.82 -13.30 -3.05
N CYS A 417 -6.54 -12.12 -3.57
CA CYS A 417 -7.49 -11.06 -3.87
C CYS A 417 -6.93 -10.24 -5.03
N CYS A 418 -7.57 -10.37 -6.18
CA CYS A 418 -7.19 -9.67 -7.40
C CYS A 418 -8.33 -8.72 -7.77
N TYR A 419 -8.07 -7.42 -7.73
CA TYR A 419 -9.06 -6.37 -7.93
C TYR A 419 -8.64 -5.29 -8.98
N PRO A 420 -8.15 -5.66 -10.18
CA PRO A 420 -7.91 -4.71 -11.27
C PRO A 420 -9.08 -3.78 -11.59
N GLU A 421 -10.32 -4.28 -11.52
CA GLU A 421 -11.55 -3.54 -11.78
C GLU A 421 -11.70 -2.37 -10.79
N TYR A 422 -11.42 -2.61 -9.51
CA TYR A 422 -11.39 -1.58 -8.46
C TYR A 422 -10.31 -0.52 -8.74
N ILE A 423 -9.11 -0.95 -9.14
CA ILE A 423 -8.01 -0.04 -9.49
C ILE A 423 -8.42 0.87 -10.66
N ALA A 424 -9.02 0.30 -11.71
CA ALA A 424 -9.50 1.03 -12.87
C ALA A 424 -10.60 2.04 -12.50
N GLU A 425 -11.61 1.61 -11.75
CA GLU A 425 -12.70 2.47 -11.29
C GLU A 425 -12.16 3.70 -10.56
N ARG A 426 -11.26 3.49 -9.60
CA ARG A 426 -10.71 4.54 -8.75
C ARG A 426 -9.72 5.45 -9.49
N ILE A 427 -8.82 4.92 -10.31
CA ILE A 427 -7.92 5.75 -11.14
C ILE A 427 -8.76 6.66 -12.04
N ARG A 428 -9.74 6.11 -12.76
CA ARG A 428 -10.63 6.89 -13.64
C ARG A 428 -11.43 7.93 -12.88
N LEU A 429 -11.97 7.58 -11.72
CA LEU A 429 -12.68 8.52 -10.84
C LEU A 429 -11.77 9.69 -10.45
N TYR A 430 -10.57 9.43 -9.93
CA TYR A 430 -9.67 10.50 -9.50
C TYR A 430 -9.11 11.30 -10.67
N TYR A 431 -8.84 10.66 -11.80
CA TYR A 431 -8.46 11.33 -13.02
C TYR A 431 -9.54 12.31 -13.48
N SER A 432 -10.81 11.90 -13.44
CA SER A 432 -11.95 12.78 -13.77
C SER A 432 -12.09 14.00 -12.84
N LYS A 433 -11.51 13.92 -11.63
CA LYS A 433 -11.45 15.00 -10.64
C LYS A 433 -10.15 15.83 -10.69
N GLY A 434 -9.31 15.63 -11.71
CA GLY A 434 -8.07 16.42 -11.88
C GLY A 434 -6.80 15.80 -11.26
N VAL A 435 -6.90 14.64 -10.60
CA VAL A 435 -5.71 13.95 -10.05
C VAL A 435 -4.90 13.35 -11.20
N ARG A 436 -3.57 13.58 -11.19
CA ARG A 436 -2.64 13.08 -12.23
C ARG A 436 -1.46 12.30 -11.67
N LYS A 437 -1.48 12.00 -10.37
CA LYS A 437 -0.36 11.40 -9.64
C LYS A 437 -0.87 10.21 -8.85
N PHE A 438 -0.33 9.04 -9.15
CA PHE A 438 -0.79 7.77 -8.60
C PHE A 438 0.40 6.99 -8.07
N LEU A 439 0.26 6.37 -6.88
CA LEU A 439 1.29 5.52 -6.28
C LEU A 439 0.74 4.12 -5.99
N ALA A 440 1.48 3.06 -6.37
CA ALA A 440 1.21 1.70 -5.91
C ALA A 440 2.04 1.37 -4.68
N ARG A 441 1.37 1.19 -3.55
CA ARG A 441 1.96 0.72 -2.30
C ARG A 441 2.16 -0.78 -2.35
N HIS A 442 3.37 -1.23 -2.01
CA HIS A 442 3.78 -2.64 -1.99
C HIS A 442 3.79 -3.35 -3.36
N ALA A 443 4.02 -2.61 -4.44
CA ALA A 443 4.29 -3.18 -5.76
C ALA A 443 5.71 -3.77 -5.85
N VAL A 444 5.95 -4.84 -5.10
CA VAL A 444 7.26 -5.49 -4.95
C VAL A 444 7.17 -6.92 -5.49
N PRO A 445 7.93 -7.32 -6.53
CA PRO A 445 7.83 -8.64 -7.14
C PRO A 445 8.10 -9.81 -6.19
N GLU A 446 8.98 -9.62 -5.21
CA GLU A 446 9.35 -10.64 -4.22
C GLU A 446 8.32 -10.78 -3.08
N TRP A 447 7.24 -10.00 -3.14
CA TRP A 447 6.18 -10.08 -2.16
C TRP A 447 5.44 -11.43 -2.25
N PRO A 448 4.95 -11.99 -1.12
CA PRO A 448 4.33 -13.32 -1.15
C PRO A 448 3.18 -13.42 -2.16
N ASN A 449 3.10 -14.55 -2.86
CA ASN A 449 2.04 -14.90 -3.81
C ASN A 449 1.89 -13.93 -5.01
N LYS A 450 2.90 -13.10 -5.34
CA LYS A 450 2.85 -12.22 -6.52
C LYS A 450 2.71 -12.95 -7.85
N GLU A 451 3.02 -14.24 -7.91
CA GLU A 451 2.68 -15.08 -9.07
C GLU A 451 1.15 -15.17 -9.33
N PHE A 452 0.32 -14.93 -8.31
CA PHE A 452 -1.14 -14.90 -8.40
C PHE A 452 -1.71 -13.49 -8.29
N THR A 453 -1.14 -12.63 -7.43
CA THR A 453 -1.65 -11.28 -7.15
C THR A 453 -0.94 -10.16 -7.91
N GLY A 454 0.10 -10.48 -8.68
CA GLY A 454 0.88 -9.51 -9.46
C GLY A 454 0.06 -8.74 -10.48
N ILE A 455 -1.11 -9.28 -10.88
CA ILE A 455 -2.08 -8.57 -11.73
C ILE A 455 -2.50 -7.21 -11.15
N ASN A 456 -2.55 -7.04 -9.82
CA ASN A 456 -2.89 -5.75 -9.21
C ASN A 456 -1.82 -4.69 -9.52
N ASP A 457 -0.54 -5.05 -9.47
CA ASP A 457 0.56 -4.14 -9.82
C ASP A 457 0.54 -3.83 -11.32
N ILE A 458 0.38 -4.86 -12.16
CA ILE A 458 0.34 -4.71 -13.62
C ILE A 458 -0.85 -3.86 -14.07
N ALA A 459 -2.04 -4.08 -13.48
CA ALA A 459 -3.21 -3.26 -13.73
C ALA A 459 -2.94 -1.81 -13.35
N PHE A 460 -2.38 -1.56 -12.17
CA PHE A 460 -2.01 -0.21 -11.75
C PHE A 460 -1.03 0.45 -12.72
N PHE A 461 0.05 -0.24 -13.12
CA PHE A 461 1.05 0.33 -14.03
C PHE A 461 0.46 0.65 -15.41
N LYS A 462 -0.33 -0.27 -15.97
CA LYS A 462 -0.97 -0.05 -17.28
C LYS A 462 -2.04 1.04 -17.23
N LEU A 463 -2.88 1.07 -16.21
CA LEU A 463 -3.97 2.06 -16.08
C LEU A 463 -3.48 3.45 -15.69
N SER A 464 -2.35 3.57 -14.99
CA SER A 464 -1.71 4.86 -14.74
C SER A 464 -0.94 5.38 -15.96
N TRP A 465 -0.66 4.53 -16.95
CA TRP A 465 -0.18 4.93 -18.26
C TRP A 465 -1.33 5.34 -19.18
N ASP A 466 -2.32 4.47 -19.38
CA ASP A 466 -3.51 4.68 -20.20
C ASP A 466 -4.77 4.37 -19.38
N ILE A 467 -5.50 5.43 -19.00
CA ILE A 467 -6.70 5.28 -18.17
C ILE A 467 -7.87 4.65 -18.93
N THR A 468 -7.81 4.62 -20.26
CA THR A 468 -8.86 4.08 -21.12
C THR A 468 -8.71 2.59 -21.40
N LEU A 469 -7.56 2.00 -21.04
CA LEU A 469 -7.28 0.60 -21.30
C LEU A 469 -8.33 -0.34 -20.69
N ASP A 470 -8.78 -1.29 -21.49
CA ASP A 470 -9.75 -2.29 -21.06
C ASP A 470 -9.12 -3.26 -20.06
N VAL A 471 -9.76 -3.41 -18.90
CA VAL A 471 -9.28 -4.27 -17.81
C VAL A 471 -9.28 -5.73 -18.25
N ASP A 472 -10.20 -6.15 -19.11
CA ASP A 472 -10.22 -7.51 -19.65
C ASP A 472 -9.01 -7.80 -20.56
N GLN A 473 -8.48 -6.78 -21.24
CA GLN A 473 -7.23 -6.91 -22.00
C GLN A 473 -6.02 -7.05 -21.08
N ILE A 474 -6.00 -6.35 -19.94
CA ILE A 474 -4.96 -6.49 -18.92
C ILE A 474 -4.99 -7.91 -18.35
N TRP A 475 -6.18 -8.41 -17.97
CA TRP A 475 -6.35 -9.79 -17.50
C TRP A 475 -5.85 -10.81 -18.51
N LYS A 476 -6.30 -10.69 -19.76
CA LYS A 476 -5.93 -11.62 -20.83
C LYS A 476 -4.42 -11.64 -21.06
N SER A 477 -3.80 -10.47 -21.26
CA SER A 477 -2.37 -10.38 -21.58
C SER A 477 -1.50 -10.91 -20.44
N TRP A 478 -1.78 -10.49 -19.20
CA TRP A 478 -1.04 -10.95 -18.04
C TRP A 478 -1.24 -12.44 -17.77
N ALA A 479 -2.47 -12.94 -17.81
CA ALA A 479 -2.74 -14.35 -17.50
C ALA A 479 -2.16 -15.29 -18.56
N GLN A 480 -2.15 -14.89 -19.83
CA GLN A 480 -1.50 -15.65 -20.91
C GLN A 480 0.00 -15.77 -20.70
N GLU A 481 0.66 -14.67 -20.32
CA GLU A 481 2.08 -14.67 -20.01
C GLU A 481 2.38 -15.50 -18.75
N GLN A 482 1.58 -15.33 -17.69
CA GLN A 482 1.85 -15.91 -16.38
C GLN A 482 1.50 -17.40 -16.28
N PHE A 483 0.43 -17.84 -16.96
CA PHE A 483 -0.11 -19.20 -16.78
C PHE A 483 -0.24 -20.00 -18.08
N GLY A 484 0.08 -19.42 -19.25
CA GLY A 484 0.07 -20.11 -20.53
C GLY A 484 -1.28 -20.76 -20.83
N ALA A 485 -1.29 -22.09 -20.99
CA ALA A 485 -2.52 -22.85 -21.29
C ALA A 485 -3.60 -22.74 -20.21
N ALA A 486 -3.22 -22.45 -18.96
CA ALA A 486 -4.16 -22.32 -17.83
C ALA A 486 -4.80 -20.93 -17.70
N HIS A 487 -4.51 -19.98 -18.60
CA HIS A 487 -4.90 -18.58 -18.43
C HIS A 487 -6.41 -18.35 -18.26
N GLU A 488 -7.28 -19.04 -19.00
CA GLU A 488 -8.74 -18.88 -18.89
C GLU A 488 -9.27 -19.32 -17.51
N PRO A 489 -9.08 -20.58 -17.05
CA PRO A 489 -9.57 -20.99 -15.74
C PRO A 489 -8.86 -20.25 -14.59
N MET A 490 -7.60 -19.83 -14.75
CA MET A 490 -6.93 -18.98 -13.77
C MET A 490 -7.53 -17.59 -13.69
N THR A 491 -7.89 -16.97 -14.82
CA THR A 491 -8.55 -15.65 -14.83
C THR A 491 -9.90 -15.73 -14.12
N GLU A 492 -10.69 -16.78 -14.40
CA GLU A 492 -11.96 -17.04 -13.70
C GLU A 492 -11.75 -17.16 -12.18
N LEU A 493 -10.81 -18.01 -11.74
CA LEU A 493 -10.50 -18.22 -10.33
C LEU A 493 -10.06 -16.92 -9.64
N LEU A 494 -9.15 -16.18 -10.26
CA LEU A 494 -8.57 -14.97 -9.67
C LEU A 494 -9.58 -13.82 -9.62
N LYS A 495 -10.48 -13.70 -10.60
CA LYS A 495 -11.59 -12.73 -10.53
C LYS A 495 -12.56 -13.05 -9.38
N LEU A 496 -12.86 -14.33 -9.14
CA LEU A 496 -13.71 -14.75 -8.01
C LEU A 496 -13.09 -14.42 -6.64
N SER A 497 -11.76 -14.30 -6.58
CA SER A 497 -11.04 -14.07 -5.32
C SER A 497 -11.38 -12.74 -4.66
N ASP A 498 -11.68 -11.68 -5.44
CA ASP A 498 -12.13 -10.40 -4.90
C ASP A 498 -13.45 -10.58 -4.13
N ASP A 499 -14.45 -11.21 -4.75
CA ASP A 499 -15.74 -11.43 -4.12
C ASP A 499 -15.69 -12.34 -2.89
N VAL A 500 -14.82 -13.36 -2.89
CA VAL A 500 -14.59 -14.18 -1.69
C VAL A 500 -14.05 -13.33 -0.55
N VAL A 501 -13.09 -12.45 -0.80
CA VAL A 501 -12.52 -11.57 0.24
C VAL A 501 -13.54 -10.53 0.68
N ASN A 502 -14.23 -9.87 -0.26
CA ASN A 502 -15.33 -8.92 -0.01
C ASN A 502 -16.34 -9.51 0.97
N LYS A 503 -16.80 -10.72 0.68
CA LYS A 503 -17.92 -11.34 1.41
C LYS A 503 -17.48 -12.08 2.66
N SER A 504 -16.18 -12.30 2.86
CA SER A 504 -15.67 -12.97 4.07
C SER A 504 -15.05 -12.01 5.07
N LEU A 505 -14.07 -11.21 4.65
CA LEU A 505 -13.29 -10.33 5.53
C LEU A 505 -13.97 -8.99 5.82
N TYR A 506 -15.00 -8.63 5.04
CA TYR A 506 -15.79 -7.42 5.26
C TYR A 506 -17.22 -7.81 5.59
N VAL A 507 -17.91 -7.01 6.39
CA VAL A 507 -19.32 -7.18 6.69
C VAL A 507 -20.05 -5.98 6.12
N ARG A 508 -20.91 -6.17 5.11
CA ARG A 508 -21.64 -5.06 4.47
C ARG A 508 -20.70 -3.91 4.06
N ARG A 509 -19.58 -4.27 3.43
CA ARG A 509 -18.44 -3.40 3.04
C ARG A 509 -17.52 -2.92 4.17
N ALA A 510 -17.87 -3.08 5.44
CA ALA A 510 -17.00 -2.66 6.55
C ALA A 510 -15.94 -3.70 6.88
N CYS A 511 -14.69 -3.28 7.01
CA CYS A 511 -13.52 -4.13 7.29
C CYS A 511 -13.66 -4.85 8.64
N ALA A 512 -13.67 -6.19 8.64
CA ALA A 512 -13.77 -7.02 9.85
C ALA A 512 -12.47 -7.79 10.17
N ASN A 513 -11.42 -7.60 9.39
CA ASN A 513 -10.08 -8.14 9.65
C ASN A 513 -9.15 -7.07 10.26
N ARG A 514 -7.98 -7.49 10.76
CA ARG A 514 -7.02 -6.63 11.45
C ARG A 514 -5.73 -6.47 10.65
N HIS A 515 -5.73 -5.58 9.65
CA HIS A 515 -4.59 -5.40 8.73
C HIS A 515 -4.17 -6.76 8.12
N TYR A 516 -2.86 -7.03 8.09
CA TYR A 516 -2.28 -8.31 7.71
C TYR A 516 -2.74 -9.51 8.55
N TYR A 517 -3.34 -9.29 9.73
CA TYR A 517 -3.96 -10.37 10.50
C TYR A 517 -5.40 -10.57 10.05
N ILE A 518 -5.73 -11.79 9.65
CA ILE A 518 -7.08 -12.13 9.21
C ILE A 518 -8.11 -11.95 10.33
N PHE A 519 -7.78 -12.39 11.54
CA PHE A 519 -8.71 -12.38 12.67
C PHE A 519 -8.38 -11.28 13.69
N CYS A 520 -9.42 -10.58 14.13
CA CYS A 520 -9.38 -9.79 15.35
C CYS A 520 -9.27 -10.72 16.57
N ASP A 521 -8.53 -10.26 17.58
CA ASP A 521 -8.25 -11.00 18.82
C ASP A 521 -9.10 -10.56 20.01
N THR A 522 -9.84 -9.46 19.88
CA THR A 522 -10.75 -8.93 20.92
C THR A 522 -11.96 -8.20 20.31
N LEU A 523 -13.01 -8.00 21.09
CA LEU A 523 -14.18 -7.19 20.73
C LEU A 523 -13.82 -5.74 20.40
N ASP A 524 -12.93 -5.14 21.17
CA ASP A 524 -12.49 -3.77 20.93
C ASP A 524 -11.71 -3.65 19.63
N SER A 525 -10.84 -4.63 19.33
CA SER A 525 -10.11 -4.70 18.07
C SER A 525 -11.08 -4.81 16.89
N LEU A 526 -12.08 -5.71 16.96
CA LEU A 526 -13.08 -5.84 15.90
C LEU A 526 -13.95 -4.59 15.75
N LYS A 527 -14.40 -3.98 16.85
CA LYS A 527 -15.18 -2.75 16.83
C LYS A 527 -14.39 -1.60 16.21
N TYR A 528 -13.11 -1.46 16.58
CA TYR A 528 -12.23 -0.47 16.00
C TYR A 528 -12.06 -0.67 14.49
N MET A 529 -11.73 -1.88 14.05
CA MET A 529 -11.55 -2.18 12.61
C MET A 529 -12.83 -1.92 11.80
N MET A 530 -13.97 -2.39 12.31
CA MET A 530 -15.24 -2.34 11.60
C MET A 530 -15.87 -0.96 11.62
N PHE A 531 -15.91 -0.30 12.78
CA PHE A 531 -16.58 0.99 12.91
C PHE A 531 -15.64 2.16 12.67
N ASP A 532 -14.60 2.29 13.50
CA ASP A 532 -13.73 3.48 13.54
C ASP A 532 -12.84 3.62 12.30
N LEU A 533 -12.35 2.49 11.78
CA LEU A 533 -11.44 2.48 10.62
C LEU A 533 -12.17 2.33 9.28
N SER A 534 -13.42 1.83 9.28
CA SER A 534 -14.13 1.47 8.04
C SER A 534 -15.55 2.03 7.93
N ALA A 535 -16.51 1.61 8.75
CA ALA A 535 -17.93 1.96 8.53
C ALA A 535 -18.22 3.47 8.57
N PHE A 536 -17.50 4.26 9.37
CA PHE A 536 -17.64 5.73 9.35
C PHE A 536 -17.20 6.38 8.02
N MET A 537 -16.44 5.65 7.20
CA MET A 537 -15.95 6.10 5.89
C MET A 537 -16.82 5.60 4.74
N ILE A 538 -17.95 4.97 5.04
CA ILE A 538 -18.83 4.37 4.05
C ILE A 538 -20.24 4.92 4.25
N GLU A 539 -20.74 5.63 3.24
CA GLU A 539 -22.09 6.20 3.27
C GLU A 539 -23.14 5.10 3.50
N GLY A 540 -23.97 5.29 4.53
CA GLY A 540 -25.07 4.38 4.88
C GLY A 540 -24.65 3.02 5.47
N CYS A 541 -23.38 2.83 5.84
CA CYS A 541 -22.90 1.54 6.34
C CYS A 541 -23.31 1.28 7.80
N LEU A 542 -23.34 2.31 8.65
CA LEU A 542 -23.69 2.15 10.06
C LEU A 542 -25.10 1.60 10.25
N GLU A 543 -26.06 2.06 9.44
CA GLU A 543 -27.44 1.57 9.44
C GLU A 543 -27.51 0.09 9.05
N GLN A 544 -26.66 -0.35 8.11
CA GLN A 544 -26.58 -1.74 7.65
C GLN A 544 -25.90 -2.66 8.67
N LEU A 545 -25.08 -2.10 9.55
CA LEU A 545 -24.42 -2.82 10.64
C LEU A 545 -25.21 -2.80 11.94
N GLU A 546 -26.39 -2.17 11.98
CA GLU A 546 -27.24 -2.29 13.15
C GLU A 546 -27.60 -3.77 13.38
N PRO A 547 -27.45 -4.30 14.61
CA PRO A 547 -27.75 -5.69 14.93
C PRO A 547 -29.26 -5.94 15.03
N THR A 548 -30.02 -5.62 13.97
CA THR A 548 -31.41 -6.02 13.80
C THR A 548 -31.45 -7.44 13.25
N ARG A 549 -32.57 -8.15 13.42
CA ARG A 549 -32.70 -9.51 12.88
C ARG A 549 -32.56 -9.54 11.35
N GLU A 550 -33.15 -8.55 10.68
CA GLU A 550 -33.08 -8.39 9.23
C GLU A 550 -31.64 -8.16 8.75
N ASN A 551 -30.91 -7.23 9.38
CA ASN A 551 -29.52 -6.99 9.01
C ASN A 551 -28.64 -8.21 9.30
N ILE A 552 -28.87 -8.91 10.41
CA ILE A 552 -28.17 -10.16 10.71
C ILE A 552 -28.42 -11.20 9.62
N GLU A 553 -29.66 -11.38 9.17
CA GLU A 553 -29.98 -12.30 8.06
C GLU A 553 -29.25 -11.93 6.77
N GLN A 554 -29.19 -10.64 6.42
CA GLN A 554 -28.45 -10.16 5.24
C GLN A 554 -26.94 -10.34 5.37
N ILE A 555 -26.38 -10.09 6.56
CA ILE A 555 -24.96 -10.33 6.86
C ILE A 555 -24.65 -11.82 6.70
N LEU A 556 -25.53 -12.70 7.17
CA LEU A 556 -25.31 -14.15 7.06
C LEU A 556 -25.43 -14.62 5.61
N ALA A 557 -26.39 -14.11 4.84
CA ALA A 557 -26.51 -14.41 3.41
C ALA A 557 -25.22 -14.05 2.66
N GLU A 558 -24.63 -12.88 2.94
CA GLU A 558 -23.32 -12.49 2.42
C GLU A 558 -22.22 -13.52 2.75
N LYS A 559 -22.21 -14.06 3.99
CA LYS A 559 -21.22 -15.09 4.38
C LYS A 559 -21.45 -16.44 3.70
N GLU A 560 -22.70 -16.82 3.45
CA GLU A 560 -23.01 -18.04 2.69
C GLU A 560 -22.58 -17.90 1.23
N GLU A 561 -22.79 -16.74 0.60
CA GLU A 561 -22.32 -16.46 -0.76
C GLU A 561 -20.78 -16.62 -0.87
N ALA A 562 -20.02 -16.20 0.15
CA ALA A 562 -18.57 -16.42 0.17
C ALA A 562 -18.19 -17.92 0.14
N ILE A 563 -18.95 -18.77 0.84
CA ILE A 563 -18.74 -20.23 0.84
C ILE A 563 -19.03 -20.82 -0.55
N GLU A 564 -20.12 -20.37 -1.19
CA GLU A 564 -20.47 -20.79 -2.55
C GLU A 564 -19.41 -20.37 -3.58
N LEU A 565 -18.86 -19.17 -3.44
CA LEU A 565 -17.80 -18.68 -4.30
C LEU A 565 -16.49 -19.46 -4.11
N CYS A 566 -16.16 -19.91 -2.88
CA CYS A 566 -15.03 -20.83 -2.67
C CYS A 566 -15.21 -22.14 -3.45
N ALA A 567 -16.43 -22.70 -3.52
CA ALA A 567 -16.70 -23.88 -4.31
C ALA A 567 -16.47 -23.62 -5.82
N LYS A 568 -16.90 -22.46 -6.34
CA LYS A 568 -16.62 -22.07 -7.73
C LYS A 568 -15.12 -21.88 -8.00
N MET A 569 -14.38 -21.29 -7.06
CA MET A 569 -12.92 -21.20 -7.16
C MET A 569 -12.28 -22.59 -7.20
N ARG A 570 -12.80 -23.56 -6.43
CA ARG A 570 -12.35 -24.95 -6.46
C ARG A 570 -12.60 -25.60 -7.82
N ASP A 571 -13.77 -25.42 -8.40
CA ASP A 571 -14.09 -25.94 -9.74
C ASP A 571 -13.15 -25.36 -10.81
N ALA A 572 -12.85 -24.05 -10.75
CA ALA A 572 -11.89 -23.41 -11.64
C ALA A 572 -10.47 -23.94 -11.43
N TYR A 573 -10.07 -24.18 -10.18
CA TYR A 573 -8.79 -24.80 -9.84
C TYR A 573 -8.66 -26.21 -10.42
N GLU A 574 -9.69 -27.05 -10.34
CA GLU A 574 -9.65 -28.42 -10.89
C GLU A 574 -9.41 -28.44 -12.41
N ARG A 575 -9.88 -27.41 -13.12
CA ARG A 575 -9.59 -27.22 -14.56
C ARG A 575 -8.19 -26.67 -14.81
N ALA A 576 -7.70 -25.78 -13.95
CA ALA A 576 -6.39 -25.16 -14.09
C ALA A 576 -5.23 -26.08 -13.68
N ALA A 577 -5.39 -26.86 -12.60
CA ALA A 577 -4.31 -27.62 -11.97
C ALA A 577 -3.57 -28.57 -12.93
N PRO A 578 -4.23 -29.31 -13.84
CA PRO A 578 -3.53 -30.18 -14.81
C PRO A 578 -2.69 -29.41 -15.85
N LEU A 579 -2.91 -28.10 -15.98
CA LEU A 579 -2.24 -27.22 -16.95
C LEU A 579 -1.13 -26.37 -16.31
N LEU A 580 -1.05 -26.35 -14.98
CA LEU A 580 -0.05 -25.63 -14.22
C LEU A 580 1.18 -26.50 -13.93
N SER A 581 2.28 -25.86 -13.52
CA SER A 581 3.39 -26.60 -12.91
C SER A 581 2.94 -27.24 -11.59
N GLU A 582 3.52 -28.40 -11.24
CA GLU A 582 3.19 -29.11 -10.00
C GLU A 582 3.33 -28.20 -8.76
N ASP A 583 4.43 -27.45 -8.68
CA ASP A 583 4.70 -26.53 -7.59
C ASP A 583 3.68 -25.38 -7.51
N THR A 584 3.33 -24.76 -8.64
CA THR A 584 2.29 -23.71 -8.69
C THR A 584 0.92 -24.27 -8.28
N ALA A 585 0.56 -25.46 -8.79
CA ALA A 585 -0.72 -26.10 -8.47
C ALA A 585 -0.82 -26.47 -6.98
N MET A 586 0.27 -26.99 -6.38
CA MET A 586 0.33 -27.30 -4.95
C MET A 586 0.22 -26.05 -4.07
N ARG A 587 0.95 -24.97 -4.42
CA ARG A 587 0.88 -23.70 -3.70
C ARG A 587 -0.52 -23.10 -3.76
N LEU A 588 -1.14 -23.09 -4.95
CA LEU A 588 -2.50 -22.60 -5.13
C LEU A 588 -3.51 -23.44 -4.33
N GLN A 589 -3.41 -24.77 -4.36
CA GLN A 589 -4.28 -25.65 -3.58
C GLN A 589 -4.25 -25.30 -2.09
N ALA A 590 -3.05 -25.13 -1.53
CA ALA A 590 -2.87 -24.82 -0.11
C ALA A 590 -3.46 -23.45 0.26
N ILE A 591 -3.45 -22.48 -0.66
CA ILE A 591 -4.09 -21.18 -0.46
C ILE A 591 -5.61 -21.30 -0.50
N LEU A 592 -6.17 -22.09 -1.42
CA LEU A 592 -7.62 -22.30 -1.53
C LEU A 592 -8.18 -23.03 -0.31
N GLU A 593 -7.52 -24.10 0.14
CA GLU A 593 -7.90 -24.81 1.38
C GLU A 593 -7.89 -23.88 2.60
N ARG A 594 -6.89 -23.00 2.69
CA ARG A 594 -6.82 -22.00 3.76
C ARG A 594 -7.92 -20.96 3.66
N THR A 595 -8.19 -20.48 2.45
CA THR A 595 -9.27 -19.53 2.14
C THR A 595 -10.60 -20.09 2.59
N GLU A 596 -10.92 -21.35 2.26
CA GLU A 596 -12.13 -22.04 2.70
C GLU A 596 -12.26 -22.09 4.22
N ARG A 597 -11.17 -22.38 4.96
CA ARG A 597 -11.21 -22.38 6.44
C ARG A 597 -11.40 -21.00 7.03
N ILE A 598 -10.76 -19.98 6.46
CA ILE A 598 -10.95 -18.59 6.87
C ILE A 598 -12.41 -18.19 6.69
N VAL A 599 -12.97 -18.44 5.51
CA VAL A 599 -14.37 -18.11 5.18
C VAL A 599 -15.34 -18.83 6.12
N ALA A 600 -15.16 -20.13 6.35
CA ALA A 600 -16.00 -20.91 7.27
C ALA A 600 -15.92 -20.38 8.71
N THR A 601 -14.73 -20.01 9.18
CA THR A 601 -14.55 -19.42 10.52
C THR A 601 -15.21 -18.05 10.62
N MET A 602 -14.96 -17.16 9.64
CA MET A 602 -15.54 -15.81 9.61
C MET A 602 -17.06 -15.84 9.57
N ARG A 603 -17.68 -16.81 8.89
CA ARG A 603 -19.13 -17.03 8.89
C ARG A 603 -19.65 -17.13 10.33
N TRP A 604 -19.18 -18.11 11.10
CA TRP A 604 -19.69 -18.36 12.45
C TRP A 604 -19.29 -17.26 13.43
N LEU A 605 -18.08 -16.73 13.31
CA LEU A 605 -17.58 -15.65 14.14
C LEU A 605 -18.41 -14.38 13.99
N THR A 606 -18.74 -14.01 12.75
CA THR A 606 -19.61 -12.88 12.43
C THR A 606 -21.01 -13.09 13.01
N HIS A 607 -21.59 -14.28 12.84
CA HIS A 607 -22.90 -14.61 13.40
C HIS A 607 -22.91 -14.45 14.93
N ALA A 608 -21.92 -15.02 15.61
CA ALA A 608 -21.81 -14.93 17.06
C ALA A 608 -21.66 -13.48 17.53
N PHE A 609 -20.84 -12.68 16.84
CA PHE A 609 -20.62 -11.27 17.15
C PHE A 609 -21.90 -10.42 17.01
N PHE A 610 -22.60 -10.48 15.86
CA PHE A 610 -23.80 -9.66 15.70
C PHE A 610 -24.97 -10.13 16.58
N THR A 611 -25.05 -11.44 16.85
CA THR A 611 -26.01 -11.95 17.85
C THR A 611 -25.67 -11.45 19.25
N TYR A 612 -24.38 -11.35 19.59
CA TYR A 612 -23.92 -10.74 20.83
C TYR A 612 -24.31 -9.25 20.90
N LEU A 613 -24.14 -8.48 19.83
CA LEU A 613 -24.56 -7.08 19.80
C LEU A 613 -26.08 -6.92 19.95
N LEU A 614 -26.87 -7.80 19.33
CA LEU A 614 -28.32 -7.85 19.54
C LEU A 614 -28.64 -8.17 21.01
N TRP A 615 -27.96 -9.15 21.59
CA TRP A 615 -28.08 -9.51 23.00
C TRP A 615 -27.75 -8.34 23.93
N GLU A 616 -26.72 -7.54 23.66
CA GLU A 616 -26.40 -6.33 24.44
C GLU A 616 -27.56 -5.32 24.45
N ARG A 617 -28.24 -5.17 23.31
CA ARG A 617 -29.38 -4.25 23.15
C ARG A 617 -30.68 -4.77 23.77
N CYS A 618 -30.83 -6.06 24.00
CA CYS A 618 -32.05 -6.64 24.57
C CYS A 618 -32.28 -6.16 26.03
N TRP A 619 -33.50 -5.70 26.32
CA TRP A 619 -33.90 -5.32 27.68
C TRP A 619 -34.57 -6.49 28.43
N SER A 620 -35.19 -7.41 27.71
CA SER A 620 -35.85 -8.59 28.28
C SER A 620 -34.82 -9.62 28.72
N VAL A 621 -34.83 -9.97 30.01
CA VAL A 621 -33.99 -11.05 30.56
C VAL A 621 -34.28 -12.37 29.85
N ARG A 622 -35.55 -12.67 29.59
CA ARG A 622 -35.96 -13.88 28.87
C ARG A 622 -35.38 -13.92 27.45
N GLU A 623 -35.40 -12.80 26.74
CA GLU A 623 -34.82 -12.73 25.39
C GLU A 623 -33.30 -12.87 25.43
N LYS A 624 -32.65 -12.23 26.41
CA LYS A 624 -31.22 -12.41 26.68
C LYS A 624 -30.84 -13.86 26.95
N ASP A 625 -31.66 -14.61 27.69
CA ASP A 625 -31.41 -16.04 27.94
C ASP A 625 -31.53 -16.87 26.67
N VAL A 626 -32.53 -16.60 25.81
CA VAL A 626 -32.69 -17.29 24.52
C VAL A 626 -31.49 -17.00 23.60
N LEU A 627 -31.13 -15.73 23.44
CA LEU A 627 -30.00 -15.32 22.61
C LEU A 627 -28.68 -15.86 23.17
N ARG A 628 -28.51 -15.91 24.50
CA ARG A 628 -27.32 -16.49 25.14
C ARG A 628 -27.12 -17.94 24.72
N THR A 629 -28.14 -18.79 24.81
CA THR A 629 -28.04 -20.19 24.39
C THR A 629 -27.66 -20.29 22.91
N HIS A 630 -28.25 -19.46 22.05
CA HIS A 630 -27.91 -19.40 20.63
C HIS A 630 -26.44 -18.98 20.42
N ILE A 631 -25.98 -17.92 21.08
CA ILE A 631 -24.57 -17.45 21.00
C ILE A 631 -23.61 -18.58 21.39
N LEU A 632 -23.85 -19.29 22.49
CA LEU A 632 -22.98 -20.39 22.92
C LEU A 632 -22.92 -21.53 21.89
N GLN A 633 -24.02 -21.83 21.19
CA GLN A 633 -24.05 -22.80 20.10
C GLN A 633 -23.26 -22.30 18.89
N LEU A 634 -23.38 -21.02 18.54
CA LEU A 634 -22.61 -20.41 17.44
C LEU A 634 -21.10 -20.43 17.73
N LEU A 635 -20.70 -20.10 18.96
CA LEU A 635 -19.30 -20.15 19.39
C LEU A 635 -18.74 -21.58 19.33
N CYS A 636 -19.51 -22.59 19.74
CA CYS A 636 -19.12 -24.00 19.60
C CYS A 636 -18.85 -24.38 18.14
N LYS A 637 -19.73 -23.99 17.22
CA LYS A 637 -19.54 -24.25 15.79
C LYS A 637 -18.35 -23.49 15.20
N CYS A 638 -18.10 -22.27 15.67
CA CYS A 638 -16.91 -21.52 15.28
C CYS A 638 -15.63 -22.23 15.73
N GLU A 639 -15.61 -22.73 16.97
CA GLU A 639 -14.48 -23.50 17.49
C GLU A 639 -14.27 -24.82 16.76
N GLU A 640 -15.34 -25.51 16.34
CA GLU A 640 -15.23 -26.69 15.49
C GLU A 640 -14.55 -26.38 14.15
N GLU A 641 -14.86 -25.24 13.52
CA GLU A 641 -14.17 -24.80 12.29
C GLU A 641 -12.71 -24.40 12.55
N ILE A 642 -12.44 -23.75 13.68
CA ILE A 642 -11.07 -23.42 14.13
C ILE A 642 -10.26 -24.72 14.35
N ASP A 643 -10.85 -25.73 14.99
CA ASP A 643 -10.21 -27.02 15.26
C ASP A 643 -9.89 -27.75 13.95
N LYS A 644 -10.82 -27.76 12.98
CA LYS A 644 -10.58 -28.28 11.63
C LYS A 644 -9.45 -27.53 10.89
N ALA A 645 -9.27 -26.25 11.19
CA ALA A 645 -8.19 -25.43 10.63
C ALA A 645 -6.85 -25.64 11.35
N GLY A 646 -6.85 -26.23 12.55
CA GLY A 646 -5.66 -26.51 13.36
C GLY A 646 -4.63 -27.43 12.68
N ASP A 647 -5.02 -28.14 11.63
CA ASP A 647 -4.12 -28.96 10.80
C ASP A 647 -3.43 -28.18 9.67
N ILE A 648 -3.86 -26.94 9.40
CA ILE A 648 -3.33 -26.05 8.34
C ILE A 648 -2.26 -25.09 8.92
N THR A 649 -1.55 -25.50 9.98
CA THR A 649 -0.59 -24.61 10.66
C THR A 649 0.51 -24.11 9.73
N GLU A 650 0.92 -22.86 9.97
CA GLU A 650 2.00 -22.15 9.26
C GLU A 650 3.38 -22.83 9.32
N ASP A 651 3.54 -23.97 10.02
CA ASP A 651 4.81 -24.72 10.02
C ASP A 651 5.19 -25.24 8.61
N LYS A 652 4.22 -25.26 7.67
CA LYS A 652 4.45 -25.50 6.23
C LYS A 652 4.79 -24.23 5.42
N TRP A 653 4.82 -23.06 6.04
CA TRP A 653 5.13 -21.79 5.38
C TRP A 653 6.57 -21.36 5.69
N HIS A 654 7.49 -21.66 4.77
CA HIS A 654 8.86 -21.13 4.76
C HIS A 654 8.94 -19.69 4.21
N GLY A 655 7.84 -18.93 4.24
CA GLY A 655 7.86 -17.54 3.83
C GLY A 655 8.75 -16.72 4.76
N ARG A 656 9.49 -15.76 4.20
CA ARG A 656 10.26 -14.80 5.01
C ARG A 656 9.34 -14.22 6.08
N ARG A 657 9.78 -14.23 7.34
CA ARG A 657 9.14 -13.47 8.44
C ARG A 657 9.16 -11.99 8.07
N LEU A 658 8.18 -11.52 7.32
CA LEU A 658 7.95 -10.11 7.11
C LEU A 658 7.50 -9.53 8.46
N TRP A 659 8.17 -8.45 8.88
CA TRP A 659 7.81 -7.63 10.05
C TRP A 659 7.99 -8.24 11.46
N ASN A 660 8.69 -9.36 11.62
CA ASN A 660 8.69 -10.12 12.88
C ASN A 660 7.27 -10.48 13.37
N LEU A 661 6.24 -10.40 12.48
CA LEU A 661 4.86 -10.66 12.85
C LEU A 661 4.73 -12.14 13.20
N ARG A 662 4.19 -12.39 14.39
CA ARG A 662 3.79 -13.74 14.83
C ARG A 662 2.49 -14.07 14.11
N ARG A 663 2.57 -14.93 13.09
CA ARG A 663 1.48 -15.60 12.36
C ARG A 663 0.43 -14.70 11.71
N VAL A 664 0.37 -14.73 10.37
CA VAL A 664 -0.59 -13.98 9.53
C VAL A 664 -1.98 -14.56 9.71
N VAL A 665 -2.05 -15.90 9.66
CA VAL A 665 -3.27 -16.66 9.92
C VAL A 665 -3.12 -17.33 11.28
N ASP A 666 -3.65 -16.66 12.29
CA ASP A 666 -3.63 -17.12 13.67
C ASP A 666 -5.07 -17.41 14.13
N PHE A 667 -5.53 -18.65 13.90
CA PHE A 667 -6.86 -19.08 14.36
C PHE A 667 -7.01 -19.02 15.89
N GLU A 668 -5.91 -18.96 16.65
CA GLU A 668 -5.96 -18.74 18.09
C GLU A 668 -6.47 -17.34 18.44
N ARG A 669 -6.33 -16.34 17.56
CA ARG A 669 -6.99 -15.04 17.72
C ARG A 669 -8.51 -15.17 17.68
N ALA A 670 -9.03 -15.91 16.71
CA ALA A 670 -10.46 -16.19 16.60
C ALA A 670 -10.96 -16.98 17.82
N ARG A 671 -10.16 -17.91 18.36
CA ARG A 671 -10.49 -18.63 19.60
C ARG A 671 -10.56 -17.70 20.81
N ARG A 672 -9.53 -16.87 21.04
CA ARG A 672 -9.54 -15.87 22.12
C ARG A 672 -10.75 -14.95 22.03
N PHE A 673 -11.11 -14.54 20.81
CA PHE A 673 -12.29 -13.75 20.57
C PHE A 673 -13.59 -14.49 20.93
N CYS A 674 -13.70 -15.79 20.58
CA CYS A 674 -14.82 -16.64 21.02
C CYS A 674 -14.91 -16.75 22.54
N GLU A 675 -13.77 -16.92 23.22
CA GLU A 675 -13.68 -16.99 24.68
C GLU A 675 -14.11 -15.70 25.36
N GLU A 676 -13.75 -14.54 24.78
CA GLU A 676 -14.18 -13.23 25.28
C GLU A 676 -15.72 -13.10 25.22
N ILE A 677 -16.33 -13.35 24.05
CA ILE A 677 -17.80 -13.30 23.91
C ILE A 677 -18.46 -14.29 24.89
N ARG A 678 -17.92 -15.51 24.99
CA ARG A 678 -18.40 -16.53 25.95
C ARG A 678 -18.36 -16.04 27.38
N GLY A 679 -17.28 -15.38 27.79
CA GLY A 679 -17.12 -14.81 29.13
C GLY A 679 -18.14 -13.73 29.43
N LEU A 680 -18.49 -12.92 28.44
CA LEU A 680 -19.45 -11.81 28.57
C LEU A 680 -20.91 -12.28 28.64
N VAL A 681 -21.28 -13.33 27.89
CA VAL A 681 -22.65 -13.87 27.93
C VAL A 681 -22.85 -14.94 29.01
N ASN A 682 -21.78 -15.41 29.65
CA ASN A 682 -21.89 -16.26 30.83
C ASN A 682 -22.05 -15.39 32.07
N PHE A 683 -23.24 -15.39 32.66
CA PHE A 683 -23.52 -14.82 33.96
C PHE A 683 -24.12 -15.86 34.89
N ARG A 684 -23.85 -15.74 36.18
CA ARG A 684 -24.53 -16.48 37.24
C ARG A 684 -25.69 -15.64 37.74
N ILE A 685 -26.90 -16.20 37.68
CA ILE A 685 -28.05 -15.68 38.41
C ILE A 685 -28.01 -16.29 39.80
N GLY A 686 -27.65 -15.50 40.80
CA GLY A 686 -27.79 -15.86 42.20
C GLY A 686 -29.05 -15.22 42.78
N GLN A 687 -29.94 -16.00 43.36
CA GLN A 687 -31.05 -15.46 44.16
C GLN A 687 -30.61 -15.41 45.62
N ARG A 688 -30.56 -14.21 46.21
CA ARG A 688 -30.35 -14.05 47.64
C ARG A 688 -31.65 -14.37 48.40
N ALA A 689 -31.51 -14.68 49.69
CA ALA A 689 -32.63 -15.06 50.57
C ALA A 689 -33.70 -13.96 50.72
N ASP A 690 -33.38 -12.71 50.37
CA ASP A 690 -34.25 -11.54 50.34
C ASP A 690 -34.96 -11.33 48.99
N TYR A 691 -34.93 -12.32 48.10
CA TYR A 691 -35.43 -12.26 46.72
C TYR A 691 -34.66 -11.29 45.80
N THR A 692 -33.52 -10.75 46.24
CA THR A 692 -32.65 -9.96 45.37
C THR A 692 -31.94 -10.87 44.37
N VAL A 693 -32.17 -10.64 43.08
CA VAL A 693 -31.47 -11.31 41.99
C VAL A 693 -30.12 -10.61 41.76
N THR A 694 -29.03 -11.32 42.03
CA THR A 694 -27.68 -10.88 41.69
C THR A 694 -27.29 -11.51 40.36
N VAL A 695 -27.04 -10.70 39.34
CA VAL A 695 -26.45 -11.14 38.08
C VAL A 695 -24.95 -10.87 38.18
N THR A 696 -24.14 -11.92 38.33
CA THR A 696 -22.68 -11.80 38.39
C THR A 696 -22.09 -12.30 37.08
N PRO A 697 -21.28 -11.51 36.35
CA PRO A 697 -20.51 -12.02 35.22
C PRO A 697 -19.67 -13.21 35.67
N ALA A 698 -19.72 -14.32 34.93
CA ALA A 698 -18.91 -15.49 35.21
C ALA A 698 -17.55 -15.36 34.51
N THR A 699 -16.80 -14.29 34.77
CA THR A 699 -15.44 -14.18 34.28
C THR A 699 -14.49 -14.88 35.26
N VAL A 700 -13.92 -16.00 34.82
CA VAL A 700 -12.73 -16.57 35.44
C VAL A 700 -11.53 -15.80 34.87
N GLY A 701 -10.92 -14.92 35.68
CA GLY A 701 -9.49 -14.61 35.54
C GLY A 701 -9.03 -13.46 34.63
N HIS A 702 -9.91 -12.67 33.98
CA HIS A 702 -9.48 -11.44 33.31
C HIS A 702 -9.88 -10.19 34.12
N PRO A 703 -8.92 -9.34 34.54
CA PRO A 703 -9.26 -8.08 35.21
C PRO A 703 -10.01 -7.20 34.22
N ASN A 704 -11.26 -6.89 34.54
CA ASN A 704 -12.06 -5.88 33.85
C ASN A 704 -11.28 -4.55 33.83
N THR A 705 -10.73 -4.17 32.68
CA THR A 705 -10.22 -2.82 32.42
C THR A 705 -11.33 -1.83 32.07
N TYR A 706 -12.60 -2.24 32.07
CA TYR A 706 -13.74 -1.40 31.66
C TYR A 706 -14.49 -0.76 32.83
N TYR A 707 -13.79 0.03 33.65
CA TYR A 707 -14.48 0.85 34.64
C TYR A 707 -14.75 2.30 34.21
N ASP A 708 -14.27 2.84 33.07
CA ASP A 708 -14.34 4.31 32.94
C ASP A 708 -14.61 4.99 31.58
N HIS A 709 -15.55 4.50 30.75
CA HIS A 709 -16.12 5.31 29.66
C HIS A 709 -17.65 5.27 29.55
N ARG A 710 -18.34 5.69 30.62
CA ARG A 710 -19.76 6.09 30.58
C ARG A 710 -19.96 7.60 30.42
N ARG A 711 -19.20 8.26 29.55
CA ARG A 711 -19.47 9.65 29.12
C ARG A 711 -19.36 9.78 27.60
N SER A 712 -20.43 9.41 26.89
CA SER A 712 -20.95 10.08 25.67
C SER A 712 -21.83 9.21 24.77
N LEU A 713 -21.90 7.88 24.92
CA LEU A 713 -22.79 7.04 24.07
C LEU A 713 -24.29 7.26 24.29
N ARG A 714 -24.71 8.00 25.33
CA ARG A 714 -26.14 8.23 25.61
C ARG A 714 -26.86 9.12 24.59
N SER A 715 -26.14 9.99 23.86
CA SER A 715 -26.76 10.87 22.86
C SER A 715 -26.97 10.20 21.49
N ILE A 716 -26.22 9.14 21.19
CA ILE A 716 -26.31 8.40 19.91
C ILE A 716 -27.47 7.39 19.94
N PHE A 717 -27.85 6.88 21.11
CA PHE A 717 -28.88 5.83 21.26
C PHE A 717 -30.26 6.31 21.72
N GLY A 718 -30.57 7.60 21.61
CA GLY A 718 -31.94 8.11 21.77
C GLY A 718 -32.63 7.81 23.12
N LEU A 719 -31.87 7.63 24.22
CA LEU A 719 -32.46 7.41 25.54
C LEU A 719 -32.90 8.76 26.14
N PRO A 720 -34.18 8.92 26.56
CA PRO A 720 -34.64 10.15 27.17
C PRO A 720 -33.89 10.38 28.50
N GLY A 721 -33.27 11.54 28.62
CA GLY A 721 -32.72 12.03 29.88
C GLY A 721 -33.86 12.25 30.87
N LYS A 722 -33.74 11.68 32.07
CA LYS A 722 -34.51 12.18 33.21
C LYS A 722 -33.83 13.46 33.69
N GLU A 723 -34.65 14.50 33.88
CA GLU A 723 -34.32 15.78 34.52
C GLU A 723 -33.57 15.62 35.85
#